data_AF-A0A967EEH7-F1
#
_entry.id   AF-A0A967EEH7-F1
#
_cell.length_a   1.000
_cell.length_b   1.000
_cell.length_c   1.000
_cell.angle_alpha   90.00
_cell.angle_beta   90.00
_cell.angle_gamma   90.00
#
_symmetry.space_group_name_H-M   'P 1'
#
loop_
_entity.id
_entity.type
_entity.pdbx_description
1 polymer ?
#
loop_
_entity_poly.entity_id
_entity_poly.type
_entity_poly.pdbx_seq_one_letter_code
_entity_poly.pdbx_strand_id
1 'polypeptide(L)'
;MKDGFSPDRLDAAQLLHEVDRKKVEGIRRARELFEARQRVEGLEKANSILEPSCAELSARVDELEVFRQRYEEIANSTTWRLTRPVRWALERFASIRRRAKRLGARASVTVEAPVPAGPAIDVTACDPKMLEDVAQGIDLAYYQKQLGPWEATLDHRMAAAHYLTLGRTEYLDPHPDFVTRHYLFLHEDVRRAGIDPFWHWLVYGRKEGRVALPHVRRVAQREYKPLVSAVIVGIVDPETLERQIGSIRNQTYSELEILVVDTEENVTTCRRDDDVRVISCPKESEDISLWQVAFREAQGDIIWLREHDVQPEANFVERLVRHFADTSVQVAFGSSSAGESDVAPVIRSAGEWFTTSFAEADLAPEIDGCLMRRHQVDQRVWQTIVSLHTGKTWFFLAELMAGGQLVLDASTGISCEAARATPAQLPDFYKEYQFLIAHLCRKWGIPETEVRRLAERLREMFESASTGSDVFEDVFDLDAILRVQHEPRHIVFNVLGFMLGGGELFPIALANGLLRQGYMVSFLVLDDTRTDPDVLALLDRAIPIYSMFEAKEVGVWRFILDIHADLIHSHICLSDLPFFPDDRTLTVVPYIVTLHGSYECVTLGEDMLARLRRDVTLWVYLAEKNLAHLRGLDGSVPCGDIVHIPNGMTLDRRPFPLTREQLGIGPEDFIVAVASRAIPEKGWVQAAQAIEQLNKEDPPRRVHLLLCGTGDCYEQYREELGRLPNIHLLGYQDCINGLYRMADCMLLPTRFPGESFPLTLIQALQVGTPAIATDVGMVRSMMTADDGGLAGELLPLDADDATFENAIIAAIREMMDDAKRAEFARHARACGQRYGMDRVVAAYDRVYRRFLDVEA
;
A
#
# COMPACT_ATOMS: atom_id res chain seq x y z
N MET A 1 15.82 33.68 59.17
CA MET A 1 14.45 33.97 58.71
C MET A 1 14.53 33.98 57.19
N LYS A 2 14.13 32.87 56.54
CA LYS A 2 12.72 32.52 56.20
C LYS A 2 12.26 33.41 55.04
N ASP A 3 11.73 32.98 53.90
CA ASP A 3 11.26 31.73 53.28
C ASP A 3 11.08 32.15 51.79
N GLY A 4 11.08 31.35 50.73
CA GLY A 4 11.25 29.94 50.46
C GLY A 4 11.03 29.77 48.96
N PHE A 5 11.82 28.94 48.29
CA PHE A 5 11.42 28.27 47.05
C PHE A 5 12.14 26.92 47.05
N SER A 6 11.33 25.86 47.17
CA SER A 6 11.72 24.45 47.18
C SER A 6 12.51 24.08 45.92
N PRO A 7 13.53 23.22 46.01
CA PRO A 7 14.17 22.64 44.83
C PRO A 7 13.32 21.47 44.34
N ASP A 8 12.19 21.78 43.69
CA ASP A 8 11.46 20.77 42.90
C ASP A 8 12.21 20.59 41.56
N ARG A 9 13.35 19.89 41.65
CA ARG A 9 13.96 19.23 40.50
C ARG A 9 13.07 18.05 40.14
N LEU A 10 12.03 18.29 39.34
CA LEU A 10 11.57 17.25 38.44
C LEU A 10 12.76 16.95 37.51
N ASP A 11 13.25 15.72 37.56
CA ASP A 11 14.31 15.20 36.72
C ASP A 11 13.97 15.52 35.26
N ALA A 12 14.92 16.00 34.45
CA ALA A 12 14.66 16.33 33.05
C ALA A 12 14.06 15.11 32.30
N ALA A 13 14.45 13.89 32.71
CA ALA A 13 13.85 12.65 32.24
C ALA A 13 12.38 12.47 32.65
N GLN A 14 12.02 12.85 33.88
CA GLN A 14 10.63 12.83 34.36
C GLN A 14 9.77 13.88 33.63
N LEU A 15 10.31 15.07 33.39
CA LEU A 15 9.61 16.11 32.62
C LEU A 15 9.38 15.69 31.17
N LEU A 16 10.39 15.10 30.51
CA LEU A 16 10.26 14.53 29.17
C LEU A 16 9.18 13.43 29.15
N HIS A 17 9.20 12.53 30.13
CA HIS A 17 8.22 11.45 30.24
C HIS A 17 6.78 11.97 30.50
N GLU A 18 6.61 13.01 31.31
CA GLU A 18 5.30 13.64 31.52
C GLU A 18 4.78 14.39 30.29
N VAL A 19 5.67 15.02 29.51
CA VAL A 19 5.32 15.70 28.26
C VAL A 19 4.87 14.68 27.21
N ASP A 20 5.61 13.57 27.06
CA ASP A 20 5.22 12.46 26.20
C ASP A 20 3.83 11.95 26.56
N ARG A 21 3.59 11.67 27.86
CA ARG A 21 2.31 11.16 28.34
C ARG A 21 1.14 12.10 28.04
N LYS A 22 1.31 13.41 28.25
CA LYS A 22 0.26 14.41 27.94
C LYS A 22 -0.02 14.51 26.44
N LYS A 23 1.01 14.41 25.60
CA LYS A 23 0.86 14.40 24.13
C LYS A 23 0.07 13.17 23.68
N VAL A 24 0.47 11.98 24.15
CA VAL A 24 -0.22 10.73 23.80
C VAL A 24 -1.68 10.75 24.27
N GLU A 25 -1.95 11.23 25.48
CA GLU A 25 -3.32 11.37 25.98
C GLU A 25 -4.16 12.37 25.16
N GLY A 26 -3.55 13.47 24.73
CA GLY A 26 -4.19 14.44 23.83
C GLY A 26 -4.57 13.82 22.48
N ILE A 27 -3.67 13.02 21.90
CA ILE A 27 -3.88 12.29 20.65
C ILE A 27 -4.99 11.24 20.82
N ARG A 28 -4.96 10.47 21.91
CA ARG A 28 -6.00 9.47 22.24
C ARG A 28 -7.39 10.13 22.31
N ARG A 29 -7.50 11.25 23.01
CA ARG A 29 -8.75 12.01 23.09
C ARG A 29 -9.17 12.60 21.75
N ALA A 30 -8.23 13.04 20.93
CA ALA A 30 -8.52 13.52 19.58
C ALA A 30 -9.08 12.39 18.69
N ARG A 31 -8.51 11.19 18.77
CA ARG A 31 -9.02 9.98 18.11
C ARG A 31 -10.45 9.66 18.55
N GLU A 32 -10.72 9.59 19.84
CA GLU A 32 -12.07 9.34 20.37
C GLU A 32 -13.09 10.38 19.88
N LEU A 33 -12.73 11.66 19.90
CA LEU A 33 -13.58 12.75 19.41
C LEU A 33 -13.81 12.68 17.90
N PHE A 34 -12.78 12.33 17.13
CA PHE A 34 -12.88 12.17 15.68
C PHE A 34 -13.81 11.01 15.34
N GLU A 35 -13.61 9.84 15.94
CA GLU A 35 -14.47 8.67 15.77
C GLU A 35 -15.91 8.98 16.19
N ALA A 36 -16.12 9.69 17.30
CA ALA A 36 -17.45 10.10 17.75
C ALA A 36 -18.14 11.06 16.77
N ARG A 37 -17.43 12.08 16.26
CA ARG A 37 -17.96 12.99 15.23
C ARG A 37 -18.34 12.26 13.95
N GLN A 38 -17.50 11.32 13.52
CA GLN A 38 -17.77 10.52 12.33
C GLN A 38 -19.00 9.60 12.52
N ARG A 39 -19.20 9.02 13.71
CA ARG A 39 -20.46 8.29 14.01
C ARG A 39 -21.68 9.20 13.89
N VAL A 40 -21.58 10.44 14.38
CA VAL A 40 -22.67 11.43 14.26
C VAL A 40 -22.91 11.82 12.80
N GLU A 41 -21.87 12.18 12.03
CA GLU A 41 -21.99 12.53 10.61
C GLU A 41 -22.51 11.35 9.75
N GLY A 42 -22.07 10.12 10.07
CA GLY A 42 -22.54 8.90 9.43
C GLY A 42 -24.02 8.63 9.73
N LEU A 43 -24.45 8.83 10.97
CA LEU A 43 -25.86 8.77 11.35
C LEU A 43 -26.67 9.88 10.68
N GLU A 44 -26.15 11.10 10.58
CA GLU A 44 -26.81 12.22 9.90
C GLU A 44 -26.93 11.99 8.39
N LYS A 45 -25.92 11.45 7.72
CA LYS A 45 -25.99 11.03 6.31
C LYS A 45 -26.96 9.88 6.11
N ALA A 46 -26.92 8.86 6.96
CA ALA A 46 -27.89 7.76 6.90
C ALA A 46 -29.32 8.28 7.09
N ASN A 47 -29.51 9.23 8.02
CA ASN A 47 -30.79 9.87 8.28
C ASN A 47 -31.22 10.75 7.08
N SER A 48 -30.30 11.49 6.44
CA SER A 48 -30.62 12.30 5.26
C SER A 48 -30.89 11.46 3.99
N ILE A 49 -30.41 10.22 3.93
CA ILE A 49 -30.69 9.26 2.87
C ILE A 49 -32.05 8.57 3.11
N LEU A 50 -32.43 8.36 4.38
CA LEU A 50 -33.69 7.74 4.77
C LEU A 50 -34.88 8.72 4.75
N GLU A 51 -34.67 10.01 5.06
CA GLU A 51 -35.70 11.05 5.06
C GLU A 51 -36.49 11.15 3.73
N PRO A 52 -35.84 11.16 2.54
CA PRO A 52 -36.54 11.16 1.26
C PRO A 52 -37.38 9.89 1.03
N SER A 53 -36.87 8.72 1.44
CA SER A 53 -37.56 7.44 1.27
C SER A 53 -38.77 7.31 2.22
N CYS A 54 -38.66 7.82 3.45
CA CYS A 54 -39.79 7.90 4.38
C CYS A 54 -40.84 8.93 3.93
N ALA A 55 -40.42 10.06 3.36
CA ALA A 55 -41.33 11.04 2.78
C ALA A 55 -42.05 10.48 1.53
N GLU A 56 -41.35 9.74 0.67
CA GLU A 56 -41.93 9.08 -0.52
C GLU A 56 -42.89 7.94 -0.14
N LEU A 57 -42.56 7.15 0.88
CA LEU A 57 -43.45 6.11 1.41
C LEU A 57 -44.69 6.70 2.08
N SER A 58 -44.55 7.80 2.85
CA SER A 58 -45.68 8.49 3.45
C SER A 58 -46.59 9.10 2.37
N ALA A 59 -46.03 9.73 1.34
CA ALA A 59 -46.80 10.27 0.21
C ALA A 59 -47.54 9.18 -0.59
N ARG A 60 -46.94 7.99 -0.75
CA ARG A 60 -47.58 6.81 -1.37
C ARG A 60 -48.73 6.25 -0.53
N VAL A 61 -48.59 6.26 0.80
CA VAL A 61 -49.66 5.84 1.72
C VAL A 61 -50.85 6.82 1.63
N ASP A 62 -50.57 8.13 1.59
CA ASP A 62 -51.61 9.16 1.43
C ASP A 62 -52.29 9.09 0.05
N GLU A 63 -51.52 8.84 -1.03
CA GLU A 63 -52.09 8.60 -2.38
C GLU A 63 -52.96 7.34 -2.42
N LEU A 64 -52.55 6.26 -1.75
CA LEU A 64 -53.31 5.01 -1.68
C LEU A 64 -54.62 5.18 -0.88
N GLU A 65 -54.64 6.02 0.15
CA GLU A 65 -55.87 6.36 0.88
C GLU A 65 -56.83 7.22 0.06
N VAL A 66 -56.32 8.19 -0.71
CA VAL A 66 -57.12 8.98 -1.66
C VAL A 66 -57.65 8.12 -2.80
N PHE A 67 -56.85 7.17 -3.30
CA PHE A 67 -57.26 6.22 -4.34
C PHE A 67 -58.31 5.24 -3.81
N ARG A 68 -58.20 4.82 -2.54
CA ARG A 68 -59.20 3.97 -1.86
C ARG A 68 -60.53 4.71 -1.66
N GLN A 69 -60.51 5.97 -1.24
CA GLN A 69 -61.73 6.79 -1.14
C GLN A 69 -62.41 6.97 -2.52
N ARG A 70 -61.63 7.25 -3.58
CA ARG A 70 -62.14 7.33 -4.96
C ARG A 70 -62.68 6.00 -5.46
N TYR A 71 -62.05 4.88 -5.09
CA TYR A 71 -62.51 3.53 -5.44
C TYR A 71 -63.86 3.21 -4.78
N GLU A 72 -64.05 3.59 -3.51
CA GLU A 72 -65.31 3.43 -2.78
C GLU A 72 -66.43 4.33 -3.34
N GLU A 73 -66.10 5.54 -3.83
CA GLU A 73 -67.04 6.42 -4.55
C GLU A 73 -67.44 5.88 -5.94
N ILE A 74 -66.49 5.32 -6.68
CA ILE A 74 -66.74 4.70 -8.00
C ILE A 74 -67.55 3.40 -7.86
N ALA A 75 -67.30 2.60 -6.81
CA ALA A 75 -68.01 1.35 -6.54
C ALA A 75 -69.52 1.56 -6.25
N ASN A 76 -69.91 2.74 -5.77
CA ASN A 76 -71.29 3.10 -5.44
C ASN A 76 -72.00 3.91 -6.55
N SER A 77 -71.32 4.21 -7.65
CA SER A 77 -71.85 5.01 -8.76
C SER A 77 -72.65 4.15 -9.75
N THR A 78 -73.94 4.50 -9.93
CA THR A 78 -74.94 3.81 -10.76
C THR A 78 -74.62 3.81 -12.27
N THR A 79 -73.64 4.58 -12.71
CA THR A 79 -73.20 4.69 -14.11
C THR A 79 -72.32 3.50 -14.54
N TRP A 80 -71.77 2.72 -13.60
CA TRP A 80 -70.90 1.54 -13.86
C TRP A 80 -71.66 0.29 -14.38
N ARG A 81 -73.00 0.31 -14.40
CA ARG A 81 -73.84 -0.84 -14.80
C ARG A 81 -74.18 -0.92 -16.29
N LEU A 82 -73.86 0.09 -17.10
CA LEU A 82 -74.30 0.19 -18.50
C LEU A 82 -73.23 -0.15 -19.57
N THR A 83 -71.98 -0.41 -19.20
CA THR A 83 -70.90 -0.78 -20.16
C THR A 83 -70.49 -2.26 -20.10
N ARG A 84 -71.28 -3.07 -19.37
CA ARG A 84 -71.03 -4.51 -19.14
C ARG A 84 -71.01 -5.44 -20.37
N PRO A 85 -71.73 -5.20 -21.50
CA PRO A 85 -71.71 -6.15 -22.62
C PRO A 85 -70.45 -6.08 -23.50
N VAL A 86 -69.72 -4.95 -23.49
CA VAL A 86 -68.57 -4.73 -24.38
C VAL A 86 -67.25 -5.27 -23.79
N ARG A 87 -67.20 -5.56 -22.48
CA ARG A 87 -66.03 -6.17 -21.82
C ARG A 87 -66.01 -7.69 -21.81
N TRP A 88 -67.14 -8.38 -21.98
CA TRP A 88 -67.14 -9.85 -22.16
C TRP A 88 -66.41 -10.28 -23.44
N ALA A 89 -66.41 -9.44 -24.48
CA ALA A 89 -65.71 -9.71 -25.73
C ALA A 89 -64.20 -9.41 -25.68
N LEU A 90 -63.73 -8.52 -24.79
CA LEU A 90 -62.32 -8.12 -24.69
C LEU A 90 -61.53 -8.93 -23.65
N GLU A 91 -62.17 -9.48 -22.62
CA GLU A 91 -61.50 -10.35 -21.62
C GLU A 91 -61.22 -11.76 -22.13
N ARG A 92 -61.84 -12.20 -23.23
CA ARG A 92 -61.56 -13.51 -23.83
C ARG A 92 -60.34 -13.52 -24.77
N PHE A 93 -59.75 -12.35 -25.07
CA PHE A 93 -58.53 -12.25 -25.87
C PHE A 93 -57.23 -12.12 -25.03
N ALA A 94 -57.32 -11.97 -23.70
CA ALA A 94 -56.16 -11.84 -22.81
C ALA A 94 -55.60 -13.18 -22.26
N SER A 95 -56.26 -14.31 -22.51
CA SER A 95 -55.81 -15.64 -22.05
C SER A 95 -54.92 -16.41 -23.04
N ILE A 96 -54.65 -15.85 -24.23
CA ILE A 96 -53.77 -16.47 -25.24
C ILE A 96 -52.32 -15.95 -25.17
N ARG A 97 -52.03 -14.89 -24.41
CA ARG A 97 -50.66 -14.33 -24.33
C ARG A 97 -49.78 -14.91 -23.20
N ARG A 98 -50.35 -15.70 -22.29
CA ARG A 98 -49.61 -16.37 -21.20
C ARG A 98 -49.15 -17.80 -21.52
N ARG A 99 -49.33 -18.30 -22.76
CA ARG A 99 -48.93 -19.67 -23.14
C ARG A 99 -48.05 -19.81 -24.40
N ALA A 100 -47.55 -18.71 -24.97
CA ALA A 100 -46.68 -18.73 -26.16
C ALA A 100 -45.32 -18.06 -25.92
N LYS A 101 -44.66 -18.42 -24.82
CA LYS A 101 -43.20 -18.29 -24.66
C LYS A 101 -42.62 -19.67 -24.32
N ARG A 102 -42.93 -20.65 -25.17
CA ARG A 102 -42.19 -21.90 -25.37
C ARG A 102 -42.69 -22.49 -26.69
N LEU A 103 -41.83 -22.42 -27.71
CA LEU A 103 -41.94 -22.90 -29.10
C LEU A 103 -42.15 -21.79 -30.13
N GLY A 104 -41.20 -21.71 -31.07
CA GLY A 104 -41.43 -21.21 -32.42
C GLY A 104 -40.73 -19.90 -32.72
N ALA A 105 -39.63 -20.01 -33.48
CA ALA A 105 -38.91 -18.91 -34.08
C ALA A 105 -39.75 -18.08 -35.07
N ARG A 106 -39.24 -16.87 -35.36
CA ARG A 106 -39.44 -16.07 -36.58
C ARG A 106 -40.86 -15.53 -36.85
N ALA A 107 -41.05 -14.23 -36.59
CA ALA A 107 -41.30 -13.20 -37.61
C ALA A 107 -41.47 -11.83 -36.94
N SER A 108 -40.66 -10.88 -37.38
CA SER A 108 -40.60 -9.47 -36.98
C SER A 108 -41.82 -8.67 -37.48
N VAL A 109 -42.47 -7.93 -36.59
CA VAL A 109 -43.20 -6.69 -36.92
C VAL A 109 -42.90 -5.66 -35.83
N THR A 110 -42.07 -4.68 -36.17
CA THR A 110 -41.72 -3.51 -35.38
C THR A 110 -42.88 -2.52 -35.36
N VAL A 111 -43.32 -2.10 -34.18
CA VAL A 111 -44.07 -0.86 -33.99
C VAL A 111 -43.19 0.03 -33.11
N GLU A 112 -42.51 0.98 -33.73
CA GLU A 112 -41.71 2.00 -33.04
C GLU A 112 -42.64 3.00 -32.36
N ALA A 113 -42.59 3.06 -31.03
CA ALA A 113 -43.10 4.21 -30.29
C ALA A 113 -42.10 5.38 -30.49
N PRO A 114 -42.56 6.62 -30.74
CA PRO A 114 -41.64 7.74 -30.90
C PRO A 114 -40.89 8.00 -29.59
N VAL A 115 -39.55 8.04 -29.69
CA VAL A 115 -38.64 8.46 -28.63
C VAL A 115 -38.99 9.92 -28.25
N PRO A 116 -39.05 10.31 -26.97
CA PRO A 116 -39.23 11.71 -26.57
C PRO A 116 -38.16 12.61 -27.23
N ALA A 117 -38.48 13.89 -27.48
CA ALA A 117 -37.57 14.88 -28.09
C ALA A 117 -36.76 15.66 -27.04
N GLY A 118 -35.47 15.88 -27.33
CA GLY A 118 -34.43 16.14 -26.31
C GLY A 118 -34.35 17.55 -25.82
N PRO A 119 -33.61 17.77 -24.72
CA PRO A 119 -33.22 19.13 -24.39
C PRO A 119 -32.54 19.74 -25.62
N ALA A 120 -32.97 20.93 -26.02
CA ALA A 120 -32.38 21.63 -27.16
C ALA A 120 -30.91 21.99 -26.81
N ILE A 121 -29.95 21.32 -27.46
CA ILE A 121 -28.52 21.57 -27.25
C ILE A 121 -28.11 22.81 -28.06
N ASP A 122 -27.87 23.93 -27.38
CA ASP A 122 -27.34 25.14 -28.02
C ASP A 122 -25.79 25.13 -28.02
N VAL A 123 -25.23 24.66 -29.13
CA VAL A 123 -23.78 24.66 -29.40
C VAL A 123 -23.18 26.07 -29.44
N THR A 124 -23.97 27.11 -29.71
CA THR A 124 -23.48 28.49 -29.84
C THR A 124 -23.30 29.19 -28.49
N ALA A 125 -23.83 28.62 -27.41
CA ALA A 125 -23.68 29.13 -26.05
C ALA A 125 -22.34 28.77 -25.39
N CYS A 126 -21.56 27.86 -25.99
CA CYS A 126 -20.27 27.40 -25.44
C CYS A 126 -19.09 28.23 -25.96
N ASP A 127 -18.03 28.37 -25.16
CA ASP A 127 -16.76 28.92 -25.65
C ASP A 127 -16.22 28.06 -26.81
N PRO A 128 -15.91 28.64 -27.98
CA PRO A 128 -15.56 27.86 -29.17
C PRO A 128 -14.31 27.00 -29.01
N LYS A 129 -13.33 27.45 -28.22
CA LYS A 129 -12.09 26.69 -28.00
C LYS A 129 -12.34 25.54 -27.04
N MET A 130 -13.02 25.80 -25.93
CA MET A 130 -13.40 24.77 -24.96
C MET A 130 -14.28 23.67 -25.59
N LEU A 131 -15.23 24.07 -26.44
CA LEU A 131 -16.09 23.13 -27.17
C LEU A 131 -15.27 22.20 -28.08
N GLU A 132 -14.30 22.74 -28.80
CA GLU A 132 -13.45 21.97 -29.71
C GLU A 132 -12.53 21.00 -28.95
N ASP A 133 -11.88 21.48 -27.88
CA ASP A 133 -11.02 20.66 -27.02
C ASP A 133 -11.82 19.48 -26.41
N VAL A 134 -13.02 19.74 -25.89
CA VAL A 134 -13.89 18.69 -25.33
C VAL A 134 -14.42 17.74 -26.41
N ALA A 135 -14.79 18.25 -27.58
CA ALA A 135 -15.26 17.42 -28.69
C ALA A 135 -14.18 16.42 -29.17
N GLN A 136 -12.91 16.82 -29.14
CA GLN A 136 -11.79 15.92 -29.47
C GLN A 136 -11.52 14.89 -28.37
N GLY A 137 -11.80 15.22 -27.11
CA GLY A 137 -11.52 14.34 -25.97
C GLY A 137 -12.66 13.39 -25.58
N ILE A 138 -13.90 13.68 -25.95
CA ILE A 138 -15.08 12.92 -25.52
C ILE A 138 -15.15 11.54 -26.21
N ASP A 139 -15.34 10.48 -25.43
CA ASP A 139 -15.66 9.16 -25.97
C ASP A 139 -17.17 9.11 -26.24
N LEU A 140 -17.52 9.27 -27.51
CA LEU A 140 -18.91 9.38 -27.93
C LEU A 140 -19.73 8.15 -27.54
N ALA A 141 -19.18 6.94 -27.73
CA ALA A 141 -19.87 5.69 -27.46
C ALA A 141 -20.07 5.48 -25.95
N TYR A 142 -19.09 5.84 -25.14
CA TYR A 142 -19.16 5.78 -23.68
C TYR A 142 -20.14 6.81 -23.11
N TYR A 143 -20.10 8.04 -23.61
CA TYR A 143 -20.96 9.12 -23.14
C TYR A 143 -22.42 8.90 -23.54
N GLN A 144 -22.69 8.45 -24.77
CA GLN A 144 -24.06 8.15 -25.23
C GLN A 144 -24.74 7.05 -24.42
N LYS A 145 -24.00 6.03 -23.97
CA LYS A 145 -24.55 4.95 -23.12
C LYS A 145 -25.16 5.47 -21.81
N GLN A 146 -24.67 6.59 -21.30
CA GLN A 146 -25.18 7.18 -20.05
C GLN A 146 -26.44 8.02 -20.25
N LEU A 147 -26.74 8.42 -21.49
CA LEU A 147 -27.90 9.25 -21.81
C LEU A 147 -29.19 8.44 -21.98
N GLY A 148 -29.14 7.11 -22.01
CA GLY A 148 -30.32 6.26 -22.21
C GLY A 148 -30.89 6.37 -23.65
N PRO A 149 -32.22 6.25 -23.89
CA PRO A 149 -32.82 6.13 -25.24
C PRO A 149 -32.62 7.31 -26.21
N TRP A 150 -31.83 8.33 -25.84
CA TRP A 150 -31.33 9.43 -26.67
C TRP A 150 -30.22 9.01 -27.67
N GLU A 151 -29.91 7.71 -27.73
CA GLU A 151 -28.77 7.06 -28.41
C GLU A 151 -28.48 7.46 -29.87
N ALA A 152 -29.39 8.09 -30.63
CA ALA A 152 -29.35 7.98 -32.09
C ALA A 152 -28.71 9.13 -32.90
N THR A 153 -28.31 10.29 -32.33
CA THR A 153 -28.01 11.47 -33.19
C THR A 153 -26.93 12.45 -32.72
N LEU A 154 -26.22 12.21 -31.62
CA LEU A 154 -25.17 13.14 -31.19
C LEU A 154 -23.87 12.90 -31.97
N ASP A 155 -23.35 13.94 -32.63
CA ASP A 155 -21.94 13.99 -33.04
C ASP A 155 -21.05 14.45 -31.88
N HIS A 156 -19.73 14.40 -32.06
CA HIS A 156 -18.77 14.80 -31.02
C HIS A 156 -18.98 16.24 -30.52
N ARG A 157 -19.38 17.18 -31.39
CA ARG A 157 -19.61 18.58 -31.01
C ARG A 157 -20.90 18.74 -30.22
N MET A 158 -21.96 18.05 -30.61
CA MET A 158 -23.22 18.05 -29.88
C MET A 158 -23.07 17.38 -28.51
N ALA A 159 -22.31 16.27 -28.43
CA ALA A 159 -21.99 15.61 -27.18
C ALA A 159 -21.15 16.52 -26.25
N ALA A 160 -20.15 17.22 -26.80
CA ALA A 160 -19.36 18.20 -26.07
C ALA A 160 -20.19 19.38 -25.54
N ALA A 161 -21.07 19.95 -26.37
CA ALA A 161 -21.96 21.03 -25.94
C ALA A 161 -22.95 20.54 -24.88
N HIS A 162 -23.50 19.33 -25.02
CA HIS A 162 -24.35 18.72 -24.00
C HIS A 162 -23.59 18.58 -22.68
N TYR A 163 -22.35 18.08 -22.71
CA TYR A 163 -21.53 17.94 -21.51
C TYR A 163 -21.26 19.28 -20.82
N LEU A 164 -20.80 20.28 -21.59
CA LEU A 164 -20.45 21.61 -21.08
C LEU A 164 -21.65 22.37 -20.48
N THR A 165 -22.87 22.09 -20.97
CA THR A 165 -24.10 22.78 -20.53
C THR A 165 -24.87 22.03 -19.45
N LEU A 166 -25.01 20.71 -19.57
CA LEU A 166 -25.87 19.88 -18.73
C LEU A 166 -25.13 18.68 -18.11
N GLY A 167 -24.36 17.94 -18.92
CA GLY A 167 -23.77 16.68 -18.48
C GLY A 167 -22.82 16.83 -17.29
N ARG A 168 -22.06 17.92 -17.21
CA ARG A 168 -21.19 18.20 -16.06
C ARG A 168 -21.95 18.40 -14.74
N THR A 169 -23.13 19.02 -14.79
CA THR A 169 -23.97 19.28 -13.61
C THR A 169 -24.76 18.04 -13.20
N GLU A 170 -25.03 17.16 -14.16
CA GLU A 170 -25.63 15.84 -13.93
C GLU A 170 -24.57 14.77 -13.57
N TYR A 171 -23.30 15.16 -13.48
CA TYR A 171 -22.17 14.27 -13.22
C TYR A 171 -22.03 13.10 -14.20
N LEU A 172 -22.41 13.31 -15.46
CA LEU A 172 -22.14 12.36 -16.54
C LEU A 172 -20.63 12.31 -16.83
N ASP A 173 -20.15 11.13 -17.21
CA ASP A 173 -18.73 10.88 -17.44
C ASP A 173 -18.41 10.94 -18.95
N PRO A 174 -17.69 11.95 -19.45
CA PRO A 174 -17.42 12.14 -20.87
C PRO A 174 -16.44 11.12 -21.48
N HIS A 175 -15.71 10.38 -20.66
CA HIS A 175 -14.68 9.45 -21.12
C HIS A 175 -14.50 8.30 -20.12
N PRO A 176 -14.19 7.06 -20.55
CA PRO A 176 -13.96 5.94 -19.63
C PRO A 176 -12.84 6.19 -18.61
N ASP A 177 -11.84 6.99 -18.98
CA ASP A 177 -10.72 7.40 -18.13
C ASP A 177 -10.95 8.69 -17.32
N PHE A 178 -12.20 9.17 -17.23
CA PHE A 178 -12.52 10.40 -16.49
C PHE A 178 -13.88 10.32 -15.80
N VAL A 179 -13.89 10.50 -14.48
CA VAL A 179 -15.12 10.56 -13.69
C VAL A 179 -15.34 11.98 -13.17
N THR A 180 -16.42 12.62 -13.63
CA THR A 180 -16.67 14.06 -13.41
C THR A 180 -16.78 14.42 -11.93
N ARG A 181 -17.60 13.65 -11.20
CA ARG A 181 -17.81 13.87 -9.76
C ARG A 181 -16.54 13.64 -8.95
N HIS A 182 -15.77 12.62 -9.32
CA HIS A 182 -14.53 12.26 -8.65
C HIS A 182 -13.46 13.34 -8.86
N TYR A 183 -13.29 13.84 -10.09
CA TYR A 183 -12.31 14.88 -10.39
C TYR A 183 -12.58 16.18 -9.62
N LEU A 184 -13.85 16.61 -9.55
CA LEU A 184 -14.23 17.80 -8.78
C LEU A 184 -14.08 17.60 -7.26
N PHE A 185 -14.26 16.37 -6.77
CA PHE A 185 -14.06 16.04 -5.37
C PHE A 185 -12.58 16.10 -4.99
N LEU A 186 -11.70 15.51 -5.80
CA LEU A 186 -10.26 15.46 -5.52
C LEU A 186 -9.54 16.80 -5.74
N HIS A 187 -9.97 17.58 -6.74
CA HIS A 187 -9.31 18.82 -7.17
C HIS A 187 -10.12 20.05 -6.77
N GLU A 188 -10.03 20.42 -5.49
CA GLU A 188 -10.79 21.52 -4.92
C GLU A 188 -10.51 22.86 -5.61
N ASP A 189 -9.28 23.09 -6.08
CA ASP A 189 -8.88 24.28 -6.82
C ASP A 189 -9.69 24.46 -8.11
N VAL A 190 -9.88 23.38 -8.88
CA VAL A 190 -10.70 23.36 -10.10
C VAL A 190 -12.16 23.65 -9.76
N ARG A 191 -12.68 23.00 -8.72
CA ARG A 191 -14.04 23.18 -8.23
C ARG A 191 -14.30 24.63 -7.77
N ARG A 192 -13.39 25.22 -6.99
CA ARG A 192 -13.49 26.61 -6.49
C ARG A 192 -13.36 27.64 -7.61
N ALA A 193 -12.51 27.37 -8.60
CA ALA A 193 -12.35 28.24 -9.76
C ALA A 193 -13.55 28.18 -10.73
N GLY A 194 -14.45 27.19 -10.58
CA GLY A 194 -15.60 27.01 -11.47
C GLY A 194 -15.21 26.64 -12.90
N ILE A 195 -14.00 26.11 -13.09
CA ILE A 195 -13.49 25.67 -14.40
C ILE A 195 -14.14 24.32 -14.74
N ASP A 196 -14.47 24.11 -16.02
CA ASP A 196 -14.99 22.81 -16.45
C ASP A 196 -13.99 21.68 -16.18
N PRO A 197 -14.39 20.62 -15.47
CA PRO A 197 -13.45 19.63 -14.96
C PRO A 197 -12.83 18.77 -16.07
N PHE A 198 -13.61 18.44 -17.11
CA PHE A 198 -13.12 17.59 -18.20
C PHE A 198 -12.21 18.38 -19.14
N TRP A 199 -12.60 19.61 -19.49
CA TRP A 199 -11.73 20.50 -20.25
C TRP A 199 -10.42 20.77 -19.51
N HIS A 200 -10.48 21.08 -18.21
CA HIS A 200 -9.29 21.30 -17.40
C HIS A 200 -8.36 20.08 -17.44
N TRP A 201 -8.92 18.88 -17.31
CA TRP A 201 -8.16 17.65 -17.39
C TRP A 201 -7.53 17.40 -18.77
N LEU A 202 -8.25 17.63 -19.86
CA LEU A 202 -7.72 17.47 -21.22
C LEU A 202 -6.54 18.42 -21.50
N VAL A 203 -6.66 19.68 -21.08
CA VAL A 203 -5.69 20.72 -21.43
C VAL A 203 -4.48 20.72 -20.48
N TYR A 204 -4.73 20.60 -19.18
CA TYR A 204 -3.72 20.73 -18.13
C TYR A 204 -3.59 19.45 -17.31
N GLY A 205 -4.69 18.96 -16.73
CA GLY A 205 -4.67 17.92 -15.70
C GLY A 205 -3.98 16.63 -16.13
N ARG A 206 -4.17 16.13 -17.36
CA ARG A 206 -3.47 14.95 -17.89
C ARG A 206 -1.94 15.13 -17.89
N LYS A 207 -1.46 16.30 -18.30
CA LYS A 207 -0.02 16.63 -18.34
C LYS A 207 0.55 16.86 -16.95
N GLU A 208 -0.26 17.38 -16.05
CA GLU A 208 0.06 17.55 -14.64
C GLU A 208 0.00 16.24 -13.83
N GLY A 209 -0.47 15.14 -14.42
CA GLY A 209 -0.64 13.87 -13.72
C GLY A 209 -1.82 13.85 -12.74
N ARG A 210 -2.80 14.74 -12.91
CA ARG A 210 -4.00 14.79 -12.06
C ARG A 210 -4.86 13.54 -12.26
N VAL A 211 -5.13 12.85 -11.15
CA VAL A 211 -5.99 11.67 -11.11
C VAL A 211 -7.43 12.03 -11.44
N ALA A 212 -8.02 11.29 -12.38
CA ALA A 212 -9.40 11.45 -12.85
C ALA A 212 -10.28 10.21 -12.70
N LEU A 213 -9.69 9.10 -12.25
CA LEU A 213 -10.38 7.86 -12.00
C LEU A 213 -10.26 7.48 -10.52
N PRO A 214 -11.35 6.96 -9.92
CA PRO A 214 -11.28 6.32 -8.60
C PRO A 214 -10.20 5.23 -8.55
N HIS A 215 -9.58 5.05 -7.39
CA HIS A 215 -8.49 4.10 -7.18
C HIS A 215 -8.78 2.70 -7.71
N VAL A 216 -9.94 2.13 -7.35
CA VAL A 216 -10.37 0.79 -7.81
C VAL A 216 -10.42 0.68 -9.34
N ARG A 217 -10.84 1.73 -10.04
CA ARG A 217 -10.85 1.75 -11.52
C ARG A 217 -9.45 1.86 -12.10
N ARG A 218 -8.56 2.65 -11.49
CA ARG A 218 -7.15 2.75 -11.92
C ARG A 218 -6.45 1.41 -11.81
N VAL A 219 -6.63 0.72 -10.68
CA VAL A 219 -6.06 -0.61 -10.45
C VAL A 219 -6.62 -1.61 -11.45
N ALA A 220 -7.92 -1.61 -11.68
CA ALA A 220 -8.57 -2.54 -12.63
C ALA A 220 -8.12 -2.38 -14.09
N GLN A 221 -7.56 -1.22 -14.46
CA GLN A 221 -7.00 -0.97 -15.79
C GLN A 221 -5.55 -1.47 -15.95
N ARG A 222 -4.87 -1.86 -14.87
CA ARG A 222 -3.50 -2.37 -14.92
C ARG A 222 -3.49 -3.78 -15.51
N GLU A 223 -2.61 -4.00 -16.47
CA GLU A 223 -2.30 -5.36 -16.91
C GLU A 223 -1.53 -6.07 -15.79
N TYR A 224 -2.16 -7.05 -15.17
CA TYR A 224 -1.60 -7.77 -14.03
C TYR A 224 -1.85 -9.27 -14.19
N LYS A 225 -0.78 -10.02 -14.50
CA LYS A 225 -0.84 -11.45 -14.78
C LYS A 225 0.33 -12.21 -14.11
N PRO A 226 0.36 -12.30 -12.77
CA PRO A 226 1.43 -12.97 -12.05
C PRO A 226 1.38 -14.50 -12.21
N LEU A 227 2.50 -15.18 -11.99
CA LEU A 227 2.48 -16.63 -11.80
C LEU A 227 1.72 -16.96 -10.50
N VAL A 228 0.75 -17.87 -10.58
CA VAL A 228 -0.01 -18.40 -9.43
C VAL A 228 0.44 -19.83 -9.15
N SER A 229 0.88 -20.09 -7.91
CA SER A 229 1.21 -21.44 -7.44
C SER A 229 -0.02 -22.11 -6.87
N ALA A 230 -0.61 -23.05 -7.60
CA ALA A 230 -1.66 -23.91 -7.09
C ALA A 230 -1.02 -25.10 -6.36
N VAL A 231 -1.09 -25.10 -5.03
CA VAL A 231 -0.40 -26.08 -4.18
C VAL A 231 -1.39 -27.00 -3.50
N ILE A 232 -1.37 -28.27 -3.86
CA ILE A 232 -2.14 -29.33 -3.20
C ILE A 232 -1.35 -29.84 -2.00
N VAL A 233 -1.96 -29.83 -0.83
CA VAL A 233 -1.38 -30.30 0.43
C VAL A 233 -2.23 -31.41 1.05
N GLY A 234 -1.58 -32.42 1.63
CA GLY A 234 -2.26 -33.49 2.40
C GLY A 234 -3.12 -34.41 1.53
N ILE A 235 -2.48 -35.23 0.70
CA ILE A 235 -3.14 -36.14 -0.24
C ILE A 235 -3.86 -37.25 0.53
N VAL A 236 -5.17 -37.34 0.30
CA VAL A 236 -6.00 -38.40 0.88
C VAL A 236 -5.92 -39.69 0.06
N ASP A 237 -6.08 -39.58 -1.26
CA ASP A 237 -6.03 -40.70 -2.20
C ASP A 237 -5.74 -40.25 -3.65
N PRO A 238 -5.27 -41.16 -4.53
CA PRO A 238 -4.93 -40.81 -5.91
C PRO A 238 -6.09 -40.30 -6.78
N GLU A 239 -7.34 -40.73 -6.54
CA GLU A 239 -8.48 -40.27 -7.34
C GLU A 239 -8.83 -38.82 -7.01
N THR A 240 -8.78 -38.47 -5.72
CA THR A 240 -8.95 -37.09 -5.24
C THR A 240 -7.87 -36.16 -5.80
N LEU A 241 -6.61 -36.62 -5.79
CA LEU A 241 -5.50 -35.87 -6.37
C LEU A 241 -5.73 -35.56 -7.86
N GLU A 242 -6.11 -36.56 -8.66
CA GLU A 242 -6.38 -36.38 -10.09
C GLU A 242 -7.55 -35.42 -10.35
N ARG A 243 -8.61 -35.46 -9.51
CA ARG A 243 -9.71 -34.48 -9.58
C ARG A 243 -9.23 -33.06 -9.29
N GLN A 244 -8.42 -32.88 -8.25
CA GLN A 244 -7.88 -31.56 -7.91
C GLN A 244 -6.96 -31.02 -9.02
N ILE A 245 -6.02 -31.83 -9.52
CA ILE A 245 -5.15 -31.46 -10.65
C ILE A 245 -6.00 -31.09 -11.88
N GLY A 246 -7.00 -31.91 -12.22
CA GLY A 246 -7.92 -31.65 -13.33
C GLY A 246 -8.66 -30.32 -13.18
N SER A 247 -9.13 -30.00 -11.96
CA SER A 247 -9.84 -28.74 -11.70
C SER A 247 -8.94 -27.50 -11.78
N ILE A 248 -7.63 -27.65 -11.46
CA ILE A 248 -6.63 -26.58 -11.64
C ILE A 248 -6.34 -26.36 -13.12
N ARG A 249 -6.14 -27.45 -13.89
CA ARG A 249 -5.90 -27.37 -15.34
C ARG A 249 -7.09 -26.78 -16.12
N ASN A 250 -8.31 -26.91 -15.58
CA ASN A 250 -9.53 -26.37 -16.17
C ASN A 250 -9.78 -24.89 -15.82
N GLN A 251 -8.89 -24.24 -15.06
CA GLN A 251 -9.01 -22.81 -14.82
C GLN A 251 -8.84 -22.01 -16.11
N THR A 252 -9.57 -20.91 -16.26
CA THR A 252 -9.42 -19.97 -17.38
C THR A 252 -8.12 -19.18 -17.31
N TYR A 253 -7.56 -19.06 -16.10
CA TYR A 253 -6.27 -18.42 -15.87
C TYR A 253 -5.11 -19.32 -16.34
N SER A 254 -4.24 -18.80 -17.19
CA SER A 254 -3.19 -19.62 -17.84
C SER A 254 -1.85 -19.66 -17.13
N GLU A 255 -1.51 -18.67 -16.28
CA GLU A 255 -0.20 -18.59 -15.63
C GLU A 255 -0.22 -19.34 -14.28
N LEU A 256 -0.35 -20.66 -14.37
CA LEU A 256 -0.41 -21.56 -13.22
C LEU A 256 0.80 -22.49 -13.19
N GLU A 257 1.37 -22.68 -12.01
CA GLU A 257 2.15 -23.87 -11.70
C GLU A 257 1.39 -24.77 -10.72
N ILE A 258 1.55 -26.09 -10.87
CA ILE A 258 0.92 -27.07 -9.99
C ILE A 258 2.00 -27.71 -9.11
N LEU A 259 1.85 -27.56 -7.80
CA LEU A 259 2.70 -28.22 -6.82
C LEU A 259 1.87 -29.20 -6.00
N VAL A 260 2.46 -30.34 -5.69
CA VAL A 260 1.91 -31.34 -4.76
C VAL A 260 2.91 -31.50 -3.63
N VAL A 261 2.49 -31.18 -2.41
CA VAL A 261 3.34 -31.19 -1.21
C VAL A 261 2.75 -32.15 -0.20
N ASP A 262 3.46 -33.23 0.08
CA ASP A 262 3.03 -34.22 1.08
C ASP A 262 4.23 -35.00 1.65
N THR A 263 3.95 -35.88 2.60
CA THR A 263 4.90 -36.83 3.18
C THR A 263 5.44 -37.81 2.13
N GLU A 264 6.66 -38.29 2.34
CA GLU A 264 7.31 -39.26 1.43
C GLU A 264 6.44 -40.48 1.11
N GLU A 265 5.69 -41.01 2.07
CA GLU A 265 4.84 -42.19 1.89
C GLU A 265 3.71 -41.92 0.87
N ASN A 266 3.02 -40.80 0.99
CA ASN A 266 1.90 -40.43 0.12
C ASN A 266 2.39 -40.07 -1.29
N VAL A 267 3.53 -39.37 -1.38
CA VAL A 267 4.13 -38.94 -2.65
C VAL A 267 4.56 -40.12 -3.52
N THR A 268 4.93 -41.27 -2.94
CA THR A 268 5.31 -42.46 -3.74
C THR A 268 4.19 -43.01 -4.61
N THR A 269 2.93 -42.72 -4.26
CA THR A 269 1.74 -43.16 -5.00
C THR A 269 1.29 -42.17 -6.07
N CYS A 270 1.92 -40.98 -6.13
CA CYS A 270 1.58 -39.93 -7.07
C CYS A 270 2.09 -40.24 -8.47
N ARG A 271 1.22 -40.06 -9.46
CA ARG A 271 1.61 -40.02 -10.87
C ARG A 271 2.46 -38.78 -11.12
N ARG A 272 3.63 -38.96 -11.71
CA ARG A 272 4.51 -37.85 -12.14
C ARG A 272 4.16 -37.47 -13.57
N ASP A 273 3.34 -36.44 -13.70
CA ASP A 273 3.15 -35.73 -14.97
C ASP A 273 4.24 -34.66 -15.11
N ASP A 274 4.65 -34.34 -16.34
CA ASP A 274 5.76 -33.41 -16.62
C ASP A 274 5.48 -31.97 -16.17
N ASP A 275 4.20 -31.58 -16.03
CA ASP A 275 3.72 -30.26 -15.62
C ASP A 275 3.41 -30.14 -14.12
N VAL A 276 3.60 -31.20 -13.33
CA VAL A 276 3.31 -31.23 -11.88
C VAL A 276 4.59 -31.41 -11.08
N ARG A 277 4.91 -30.44 -10.22
CA ARG A 277 6.07 -30.50 -9.31
C ARG A 277 5.67 -31.18 -8.00
N VAL A 278 6.23 -32.35 -7.73
CA VAL A 278 5.94 -33.09 -6.49
C VAL A 278 7.09 -32.92 -5.49
N ILE A 279 6.76 -32.46 -4.29
CA ILE A 279 7.67 -32.21 -3.17
C ILE A 279 7.35 -33.18 -2.04
N SER A 280 8.33 -33.99 -1.66
CA SER A 280 8.22 -34.93 -0.54
C SER A 280 8.84 -34.37 0.74
N CYS A 281 8.13 -34.51 1.86
CA CYS A 281 8.60 -34.14 3.19
C CYS A 281 9.00 -35.38 4.02
N PRO A 282 10.15 -35.38 4.70
CA PRO A 282 10.59 -36.50 5.56
C PRO A 282 9.61 -36.73 6.72
N LYS A 283 9.32 -37.98 7.08
CA LYS A 283 8.34 -38.32 8.14
C LYS A 283 8.72 -37.84 9.55
N GLU A 284 10.01 -37.60 9.80
CA GLU A 284 10.55 -37.12 11.09
C GLU A 284 10.26 -35.62 11.34
N SER A 285 9.52 -34.95 10.45
CA SER A 285 9.22 -33.52 10.52
C SER A 285 7.80 -33.21 11.01
N GLU A 286 7.28 -33.92 12.03
CA GLU A 286 5.97 -33.61 12.65
C GLU A 286 5.87 -32.14 13.13
N ASP A 287 7.00 -31.45 13.33
CA ASP A 287 7.10 -30.03 13.68
C ASP A 287 6.99 -29.06 12.49
N ILE A 288 6.88 -29.54 11.24
CA ILE A 288 6.86 -28.69 10.03
C ILE A 288 5.49 -28.76 9.35
N SER A 289 4.81 -27.60 9.30
CA SER A 289 3.55 -27.46 8.56
C SER A 289 3.77 -27.68 7.05
N LEU A 290 2.92 -28.48 6.40
CA LEU A 290 2.92 -28.62 4.94
C LEU A 290 2.71 -27.26 4.23
N TRP A 291 1.99 -26.32 4.87
CA TRP A 291 1.82 -24.96 4.37
C TRP A 291 3.15 -24.20 4.35
N GLN A 292 4.02 -24.42 5.33
CA GLN A 292 5.36 -23.82 5.36
C GLN A 292 6.20 -24.28 4.16
N VAL A 293 6.14 -25.59 3.86
CA VAL A 293 6.85 -26.16 2.71
C VAL A 293 6.25 -25.62 1.41
N ALA A 294 4.92 -25.57 1.30
CA ALA A 294 4.23 -24.98 0.15
C ALA A 294 4.69 -23.55 -0.13
N PHE A 295 4.75 -22.69 0.89
CA PHE A 295 5.20 -21.30 0.74
C PHE A 295 6.68 -21.17 0.34
N ARG A 296 7.52 -22.09 0.81
CA ARG A 296 8.96 -22.11 0.48
C ARG A 296 9.23 -22.56 -0.95
N GLU A 297 8.51 -23.57 -1.44
CA GLU A 297 8.78 -24.21 -2.74
C GLU A 297 8.01 -23.58 -3.92
N ALA A 298 6.96 -22.81 -3.63
CA ALA A 298 6.20 -22.03 -4.60
C ALA A 298 7.07 -20.97 -5.29
N GLN A 299 6.97 -20.87 -6.61
CA GLN A 299 7.64 -19.87 -7.44
C GLN A 299 6.75 -18.66 -7.73
N GLY A 300 5.44 -18.86 -7.81
CA GLY A 300 4.43 -17.84 -8.06
C GLY A 300 4.41 -16.73 -7.02
N ASP A 301 4.01 -15.53 -7.45
CA ASP A 301 3.85 -14.38 -6.54
C ASP A 301 2.58 -14.50 -5.69
N ILE A 302 1.61 -15.28 -6.18
CA ILE A 302 0.35 -15.59 -5.52
C ILE A 302 0.29 -17.09 -5.27
N ILE A 303 -0.15 -17.51 -4.10
CA ILE A 303 -0.36 -18.91 -3.72
C ILE A 303 -1.86 -19.17 -3.60
N TRP A 304 -2.27 -20.32 -4.14
CA TRP A 304 -3.56 -20.95 -3.91
C TRP A 304 -3.32 -22.29 -3.21
N LEU A 305 -3.57 -22.35 -1.90
CA LEU A 305 -3.44 -23.60 -1.15
C LEU A 305 -4.71 -24.43 -1.29
N ARG A 306 -4.55 -25.73 -1.49
CA ARG A 306 -5.62 -26.69 -1.69
C ARG A 306 -5.48 -27.87 -0.74
N GLU A 307 -6.34 -27.92 0.28
CA GLU A 307 -6.33 -28.96 1.32
C GLU A 307 -7.52 -29.92 1.16
N HIS A 308 -8.62 -29.47 0.57
CA HIS A 308 -9.87 -30.23 0.49
C HIS A 308 -10.29 -30.52 -0.96
N ASP A 309 -11.08 -31.58 -1.17
CA ASP A 309 -11.68 -31.88 -2.48
C ASP A 309 -12.92 -31.01 -2.76
N VAL A 310 -12.69 -29.71 -2.81
CA VAL A 310 -13.70 -28.71 -3.19
C VAL A 310 -13.53 -28.40 -4.66
N GLN A 311 -14.60 -28.42 -5.45
CA GLN A 311 -14.51 -28.13 -6.89
C GLN A 311 -14.70 -26.62 -7.13
N PRO A 312 -13.65 -25.88 -7.54
CA PRO A 312 -13.76 -24.46 -7.82
C PRO A 312 -14.41 -24.21 -9.18
N GLU A 313 -14.96 -23.02 -9.35
CA GLU A 313 -15.40 -22.54 -10.66
C GLU A 313 -14.21 -22.40 -11.62
N ALA A 314 -14.47 -22.56 -12.92
CA ALA A 314 -13.42 -22.48 -13.93
C ALA A 314 -12.74 -21.10 -14.01
N ASN A 315 -13.41 -20.02 -13.61
CA ASN A 315 -12.86 -18.66 -13.61
C ASN A 315 -12.45 -18.18 -12.20
N PHE A 316 -12.35 -19.07 -11.22
CA PHE A 316 -12.06 -18.72 -9.82
C PHE A 316 -10.74 -17.95 -9.69
N VAL A 317 -9.65 -18.49 -10.25
CA VAL A 317 -8.33 -17.83 -10.15
C VAL A 317 -8.33 -16.50 -10.91
N GLU A 318 -8.87 -16.47 -12.13
CA GLU A 318 -8.91 -15.25 -12.95
C GLU A 318 -9.71 -14.12 -12.29
N ARG A 319 -10.81 -14.46 -11.61
CA ARG A 319 -11.66 -13.51 -10.89
C ARG A 319 -10.95 -12.89 -9.69
N LEU A 320 -10.21 -13.68 -8.92
CA LEU A 320 -9.56 -13.23 -7.68
C LEU A 320 -8.18 -12.60 -7.93
N VAL A 321 -7.37 -13.14 -8.84
CA VAL A 321 -5.98 -12.74 -9.04
C VAL A 321 -5.83 -11.27 -9.46
N ARG A 322 -6.78 -10.73 -10.22
CA ARG A 322 -6.80 -9.32 -10.66
C ARG A 322 -6.80 -8.32 -9.50
N HIS A 323 -7.32 -8.71 -8.33
CA HIS A 323 -7.37 -7.82 -7.17
C HIS A 323 -5.99 -7.56 -6.57
N PHE A 324 -5.03 -8.47 -6.77
CA PHE A 324 -3.64 -8.29 -6.32
C PHE A 324 -2.85 -7.29 -7.17
N ALA A 325 -3.45 -6.74 -8.24
CA ALA A 325 -2.93 -5.55 -8.91
C ALA A 325 -2.90 -4.34 -7.96
N ASP A 326 -3.75 -4.35 -6.92
CA ASP A 326 -3.58 -3.52 -5.73
C ASP A 326 -2.52 -4.15 -4.82
N THR A 327 -1.42 -3.43 -4.64
CA THR A 327 -0.29 -3.84 -3.81
C THR A 327 -0.62 -3.88 -2.32
N SER A 328 -1.70 -3.26 -1.88
CA SER A 328 -2.18 -3.36 -0.50
C SER A 328 -2.94 -4.66 -0.23
N VAL A 329 -3.48 -5.32 -1.26
CA VAL A 329 -4.20 -6.61 -1.13
C VAL A 329 -3.22 -7.75 -0.87
N GLN A 330 -3.42 -8.42 0.26
CA GLN A 330 -2.63 -9.57 0.71
C GLN A 330 -3.41 -10.89 0.60
N VAL A 331 -4.74 -10.84 0.69
CA VAL A 331 -5.62 -12.00 0.61
C VAL A 331 -6.86 -11.65 -0.21
N ALA A 332 -7.30 -12.56 -1.07
CA ALA A 332 -8.57 -12.49 -1.76
C ALA A 332 -9.34 -13.79 -1.57
N PHE A 333 -10.60 -13.68 -1.18
CA PHE A 333 -11.49 -14.79 -0.90
C PHE A 333 -12.66 -14.80 -1.89
N GLY A 334 -13.01 -16.00 -2.36
CA GLY A 334 -14.17 -16.20 -3.22
C GLY A 334 -14.83 -17.55 -3.02
N SER A 335 -16.10 -17.67 -3.39
CA SER A 335 -16.81 -18.95 -3.35
C SER A 335 -16.42 -19.82 -4.53
N SER A 336 -16.27 -21.12 -4.27
CA SER A 336 -16.10 -22.17 -5.28
C SER A 336 -17.42 -22.58 -5.94
N SER A 337 -18.58 -22.09 -5.47
CA SER A 337 -19.89 -22.65 -5.82
C SER A 337 -20.99 -21.62 -6.16
N ALA A 338 -20.65 -20.39 -6.53
CA ALA A 338 -21.62 -19.32 -6.67
C ALA A 338 -21.54 -18.62 -8.03
N GLY A 339 -22.59 -18.87 -8.82
CA GLY A 339 -22.74 -18.30 -10.15
C GLY A 339 -22.63 -16.78 -10.18
N GLU A 340 -22.39 -16.26 -11.39
CA GLU A 340 -22.20 -14.83 -11.67
C GLU A 340 -23.16 -13.94 -10.88
N SER A 341 -22.62 -13.28 -9.85
CA SER A 341 -23.32 -12.29 -9.04
C SER A 341 -22.95 -10.91 -9.56
N ASP A 342 -23.95 -10.07 -9.85
CA ASP A 342 -23.77 -8.66 -10.22
C ASP A 342 -23.34 -7.77 -9.03
N VAL A 343 -23.14 -8.34 -7.84
CA VAL A 343 -22.74 -7.59 -6.65
C VAL A 343 -21.25 -7.26 -6.72
N ALA A 344 -20.86 -6.04 -6.33
CA ALA A 344 -19.47 -5.63 -6.33
C ALA A 344 -18.68 -6.32 -5.19
N PRO A 345 -17.39 -6.66 -5.38
CA PRO A 345 -16.56 -7.21 -4.33
C PRO A 345 -16.38 -6.20 -3.19
N VAL A 346 -16.30 -6.69 -1.96
CA VAL A 346 -16.04 -5.89 -0.76
C VAL A 346 -14.54 -5.91 -0.49
N ILE A 347 -13.92 -4.73 -0.43
CA ILE A 347 -12.50 -4.56 -0.12
C ILE A 347 -12.40 -3.83 1.21
N ARG A 348 -11.68 -4.40 2.18
CA ARG A 348 -11.49 -3.81 3.51
C ARG A 348 -10.06 -4.00 3.99
N SER A 349 -9.59 -3.10 4.83
CA SER A 349 -8.35 -3.32 5.57
C SER A 349 -8.53 -4.49 6.54
N ALA A 350 -7.45 -5.19 6.89
CA ALA A 350 -7.49 -6.20 7.93
C ALA A 350 -7.93 -5.62 9.29
N GLY A 351 -7.52 -4.38 9.59
CA GLY A 351 -7.96 -3.67 10.79
C GLY A 351 -9.48 -3.51 10.83
N GLU A 352 -10.06 -2.91 9.79
CA GLU A 352 -11.51 -2.73 9.67
C GLU A 352 -12.22 -4.09 9.75
N TRP A 353 -11.68 -5.11 9.08
CA TRP A 353 -12.26 -6.44 9.07
C TRP A 353 -12.33 -7.02 10.49
N PHE A 354 -11.23 -7.02 11.23
CA PHE A 354 -11.17 -7.63 12.55
C PHE A 354 -11.87 -6.82 13.64
N THR A 355 -12.02 -5.50 13.47
CA THR A 355 -12.66 -4.64 14.49
C THR A 355 -14.13 -4.36 14.26
N THR A 356 -14.67 -4.57 13.04
CA THR A 356 -16.09 -4.30 12.73
C THR A 356 -16.85 -5.50 12.17
N SER A 357 -16.17 -6.34 11.39
CA SER A 357 -16.82 -7.30 10.49
C SER A 357 -16.60 -8.75 10.91
N PHE A 358 -15.58 -9.01 11.73
CA PHE A 358 -15.28 -10.35 12.23
C PHE A 358 -16.42 -10.94 13.06
N ALA A 359 -17.20 -10.08 13.73
CA ALA A 359 -18.42 -10.50 14.40
C ALA A 359 -19.58 -10.77 13.42
N GLU A 360 -19.52 -10.31 12.17
CA GLU A 360 -20.59 -10.45 11.16
C GLU A 360 -20.33 -11.58 10.16
N ALA A 361 -19.06 -11.88 9.87
CA ALA A 361 -18.66 -12.98 9.01
C ALA A 361 -18.92 -14.32 9.70
N ASP A 362 -19.84 -15.12 9.17
CA ASP A 362 -20.10 -16.50 9.58
C ASP A 362 -18.85 -17.37 9.37
N LEU A 363 -17.93 -17.34 10.33
CA LEU A 363 -16.90 -18.33 10.68
C LEU A 363 -16.07 -18.98 9.55
N ALA A 364 -14.80 -18.56 9.49
CA ALA A 364 -13.63 -19.19 8.86
C ALA A 364 -13.72 -19.45 7.35
N PRO A 365 -13.08 -18.62 6.48
CA PRO A 365 -12.92 -18.98 5.08
C PRO A 365 -12.12 -20.29 4.98
N GLU A 366 -12.57 -21.22 4.14
CA GLU A 366 -11.76 -22.38 3.80
C GLU A 366 -10.50 -21.91 3.06
N ILE A 367 -9.35 -22.48 3.41
CA ILE A 367 -8.07 -22.11 2.78
C ILE A 367 -8.11 -22.33 1.25
N ASP A 368 -8.89 -23.31 0.78
CA ASP A 368 -9.14 -23.60 -0.64
C ASP A 368 -9.84 -22.46 -1.40
N GLY A 369 -10.58 -21.59 -0.70
CA GLY A 369 -11.26 -20.43 -1.26
C GLY A 369 -10.40 -19.16 -1.28
N CYS A 370 -9.13 -19.25 -0.85
CA CYS A 370 -8.24 -18.12 -0.70
C CYS A 370 -7.11 -18.12 -1.74
N LEU A 371 -6.92 -16.97 -2.39
CA LEU A 371 -5.64 -16.60 -2.97
C LEU A 371 -4.88 -15.72 -1.98
N MET A 372 -3.56 -15.89 -1.89
CA MET A 372 -2.69 -15.21 -0.93
C MET A 372 -1.44 -14.69 -1.61
N ARG A 373 -1.01 -13.46 -1.29
CA ARG A 373 0.28 -12.94 -1.75
C ARG A 373 1.42 -13.66 -1.02
N ARG A 374 2.35 -14.22 -1.78
CA ARG A 374 3.49 -14.96 -1.22
C ARG A 374 4.53 -13.99 -0.65
N HIS A 375 4.83 -14.16 0.64
CA HIS A 375 5.90 -13.47 1.34
C HIS A 375 6.48 -14.34 2.45
N GLN A 376 7.56 -13.89 3.08
CA GLN A 376 8.21 -14.62 4.16
C GLN A 376 7.39 -14.51 5.44
N VAL A 377 7.06 -15.67 6.03
CA VAL A 377 6.30 -15.77 7.27
C VAL A 377 7.24 -16.21 8.41
N ASP A 378 7.12 -15.59 9.58
CA ASP A 378 7.96 -15.86 10.75
C ASP A 378 7.83 -17.32 11.23
N GLN A 379 8.94 -17.92 11.68
CA GLN A 379 8.95 -19.31 12.14
C GLN A 379 8.00 -19.56 13.32
N ARG A 380 7.76 -18.56 14.17
CA ARG A 380 6.82 -18.65 15.31
C ARG A 380 5.38 -18.81 14.83
N VAL A 381 5.01 -18.20 13.70
CA VAL A 381 3.68 -18.35 13.10
C VAL A 381 3.48 -19.80 12.65
N TRP A 382 4.48 -20.39 11.99
CA TRP A 382 4.43 -21.80 11.57
C TRP A 382 4.33 -22.76 12.75
N GLN A 383 5.07 -22.50 13.84
CA GLN A 383 4.97 -23.30 15.07
C GLN A 383 3.57 -23.26 15.68
N THR A 384 2.93 -22.08 15.70
CA THR A 384 1.54 -21.95 16.18
C THR A 384 0.57 -22.68 15.25
N ILE A 385 0.74 -22.62 13.92
CA ILE A 385 -0.13 -23.30 12.96
C ILE A 385 -0.14 -24.82 13.20
N VAL A 386 1.02 -25.43 13.47
CA VAL A 386 1.10 -26.88 13.76
C VAL A 386 0.31 -27.25 15.03
N SER A 387 0.20 -26.33 15.99
CA SER A 387 -0.54 -26.56 17.24
C SER A 387 -2.06 -26.33 17.16
N LEU A 388 -2.56 -25.79 16.03
CA LEU A 388 -3.98 -25.47 15.83
C LEU A 388 -4.63 -26.46 14.87
N HIS A 389 -5.84 -26.92 15.20
CA HIS A 389 -6.62 -27.83 14.36
C HIS A 389 -7.71 -27.11 13.56
N THR A 390 -8.50 -26.26 14.23
CA THR A 390 -9.64 -25.53 13.66
C THR A 390 -9.32 -24.05 13.44
N GLY A 391 -8.69 -23.37 14.40
CA GLY A 391 -8.37 -21.93 14.28
C GLY A 391 -7.24 -21.57 13.31
N LYS A 392 -6.58 -22.58 12.69
CA LYS A 392 -5.33 -22.41 11.94
C LYS A 392 -5.47 -21.45 10.75
N THR A 393 -6.59 -21.50 10.03
CA THR A 393 -6.79 -20.72 8.80
C THR A 393 -6.89 -19.23 9.11
N TRP A 394 -7.75 -18.84 10.06
CA TRP A 394 -7.89 -17.45 10.46
C TRP A 394 -6.62 -16.89 11.08
N PHE A 395 -5.98 -17.67 11.96
CA PHE A 395 -4.71 -17.27 12.54
C PHE A 395 -3.69 -16.97 11.44
N PHE A 396 -3.57 -17.88 10.47
CA PHE A 396 -2.64 -17.69 9.36
C PHE A 396 -2.98 -16.49 8.47
N LEU A 397 -4.25 -16.31 8.09
CA LEU A 397 -4.67 -15.16 7.28
C LEU A 397 -4.47 -13.84 8.03
N ALA A 398 -4.73 -13.79 9.35
CA ALA A 398 -4.49 -12.62 10.18
C ALA A 398 -2.99 -12.27 10.29
N GLU A 399 -2.11 -13.27 10.24
CA GLU A 399 -0.67 -13.06 10.14
C GLU A 399 -0.24 -12.60 8.75
N LEU A 400 -0.76 -13.21 7.68
CA LEU A 400 -0.43 -12.83 6.29
C LEU A 400 -0.91 -11.43 5.91
N MET A 401 -2.07 -11.00 6.39
CA MET A 401 -2.62 -9.70 5.96
C MET A 401 -1.83 -8.51 6.51
N ALA A 402 -1.18 -8.64 7.68
CA ALA A 402 -0.17 -7.72 8.25
C ALA A 402 -0.30 -6.20 7.91
N GLY A 403 -1.46 -5.59 8.16
CA GLY A 403 -1.68 -4.15 7.90
C GLY A 403 -2.20 -3.83 6.50
N GLY A 404 -2.59 -4.85 5.72
CA GLY A 404 -3.03 -4.78 4.33
C GLY A 404 -4.53 -4.99 4.15
N GLN A 405 -4.96 -5.26 2.92
CA GLN A 405 -6.37 -5.45 2.54
C GLN A 405 -6.75 -6.90 2.27
N LEU A 406 -8.01 -7.20 2.59
CA LEU A 406 -8.75 -8.40 2.22
C LEU A 406 -9.78 -8.05 1.16
N VAL A 407 -9.91 -8.92 0.16
CA VAL A 407 -11.02 -8.88 -0.79
C VAL A 407 -11.99 -10.02 -0.52
N LEU A 408 -13.26 -9.69 -0.38
CA LEU A 408 -14.38 -10.62 -0.34
C LEU A 408 -15.14 -10.51 -1.67
N ASP A 409 -15.10 -11.55 -2.47
CA ASP A 409 -15.89 -11.63 -3.69
C ASP A 409 -17.39 -11.84 -3.38
N ALA A 410 -18.24 -11.22 -4.19
CA ALA A 410 -19.68 -11.07 -4.02
C ALA A 410 -20.51 -12.38 -4.05
N SER A 411 -19.84 -13.49 -4.34
CA SER A 411 -20.39 -14.82 -4.55
C SER A 411 -20.37 -15.67 -3.26
N THR A 412 -19.98 -15.10 -2.13
CA THR A 412 -19.62 -15.88 -0.93
C THR A 412 -20.80 -16.18 0.00
N GLY A 413 -21.18 -17.45 0.05
CA GLY A 413 -21.72 -18.04 1.28
C GLY A 413 -20.54 -18.57 2.08
N ILE A 414 -20.17 -17.88 3.17
CA ILE A 414 -19.10 -18.35 4.05
C ILE A 414 -19.68 -19.54 4.84
N SER A 415 -19.07 -20.72 4.70
CA SER A 415 -19.49 -21.93 5.41
C SER A 415 -18.64 -22.11 6.66
N CYS A 416 -19.31 -22.26 7.80
CA CYS A 416 -18.69 -22.40 9.11
C CYS A 416 -17.91 -23.72 9.27
N GLU A 417 -16.61 -23.64 9.61
CA GLU A 417 -15.82 -24.82 10.03
C GLU A 417 -16.44 -25.57 11.22
N ALA A 418 -17.14 -24.87 12.12
CA ALA A 418 -17.83 -25.51 13.26
C ALA A 418 -18.95 -26.45 12.83
N ALA A 419 -19.51 -26.28 11.62
CA ALA A 419 -20.50 -27.22 11.07
C ALA A 419 -19.90 -28.61 10.77
N ARG A 420 -18.56 -28.74 10.78
CA ARG A 420 -17.84 -30.02 10.55
C ARG A 420 -17.17 -30.58 11.80
N ALA A 421 -17.09 -29.82 12.89
CA ALA A 421 -16.52 -30.31 14.14
C ALA A 421 -17.39 -31.45 14.70
N THR A 422 -16.79 -32.60 14.98
CA THR A 422 -17.51 -33.67 15.68
C THR A 422 -17.81 -33.25 17.12
N PRO A 423 -18.85 -33.78 17.78
CA PRO A 423 -19.15 -33.43 19.18
C PRO A 423 -17.96 -33.61 20.13
N ALA A 424 -17.03 -34.54 19.84
CA ALA A 424 -15.83 -34.76 20.62
C ALA A 424 -14.76 -33.67 20.46
N GLN A 425 -14.79 -32.90 19.37
CA GLN A 425 -13.82 -31.84 19.03
C GLN A 425 -14.30 -30.44 19.44
N LEU A 426 -15.58 -30.29 19.81
CA LEU A 426 -16.16 -29.00 20.19
C LEU A 426 -15.40 -28.30 21.34
N PRO A 427 -15.00 -28.98 22.45
CA PRO A 427 -14.28 -28.29 23.53
C PRO A 427 -12.94 -27.67 23.10
N ASP A 428 -12.19 -28.35 22.24
CA ASP A 428 -10.91 -27.86 21.74
C ASP A 428 -11.11 -26.73 20.72
N PHE A 429 -12.16 -26.80 19.89
CA PHE A 429 -12.58 -25.71 19.01
C PHE A 429 -12.79 -24.40 19.77
N TYR A 430 -13.55 -24.40 20.88
CA TYR A 430 -13.81 -23.17 21.64
C TYR A 430 -12.54 -22.61 22.30
N LYS A 431 -11.63 -23.46 22.77
CA LYS A 431 -10.34 -23.03 23.33
C LYS A 431 -9.43 -22.41 22.27
N GLU A 432 -9.35 -23.02 21.08
CA GLU A 432 -8.61 -22.45 19.95
C GLU A 432 -9.19 -21.11 19.50
N TYR A 433 -10.52 -20.99 19.46
CA TYR A 433 -11.19 -19.72 19.15
C TYR A 433 -10.95 -18.66 20.22
N GLN A 434 -10.97 -19.02 21.51
CA GLN A 434 -10.57 -18.11 22.58
C GLN A 434 -9.14 -17.59 22.36
N PHE A 435 -8.20 -18.48 22.01
CA PHE A 435 -6.83 -18.10 21.68
C PHE A 435 -6.78 -17.14 20.47
N LEU A 436 -7.48 -17.46 19.39
CA LEU A 436 -7.55 -16.65 18.18
C LEU A 436 -8.09 -15.25 18.48
N ILE A 437 -9.20 -15.14 19.21
CA ILE A 437 -9.80 -13.85 19.56
C ILE A 437 -8.85 -13.04 20.45
N ALA A 438 -8.26 -13.67 21.47
CA ALA A 438 -7.26 -13.01 22.32
C ALA A 438 -6.06 -12.51 21.50
N HIS A 439 -5.61 -13.28 20.50
CA HIS A 439 -4.55 -12.87 19.58
C HIS A 439 -4.95 -11.66 18.72
N LEU A 440 -6.16 -11.67 18.15
CA LEU A 440 -6.67 -10.56 17.35
C LEU A 440 -6.90 -9.30 18.19
N CYS A 441 -7.42 -9.43 19.42
CA CYS A 441 -7.56 -8.32 20.36
C CYS A 441 -6.20 -7.66 20.66
N ARG A 442 -5.17 -8.47 20.90
CA ARG A 442 -3.80 -7.97 21.11
C ARG A 442 -3.25 -7.25 19.88
N LYS A 443 -3.58 -7.72 18.68
CA LYS A 443 -3.00 -7.21 17.43
C LYS A 443 -3.71 -5.97 16.86
N TRP A 444 -5.04 -5.86 17.03
CA TRP A 444 -5.87 -4.86 16.36
C TRP A 444 -6.73 -4.01 17.31
N GLY A 445 -6.71 -4.30 18.61
CA GLY A 445 -7.51 -3.57 19.60
C GLY A 445 -9.00 -3.67 19.34
N ILE A 446 -9.52 -4.90 19.18
CA ILE A 446 -10.94 -5.14 18.93
C ILE A 446 -11.78 -4.52 20.06
N PRO A 447 -12.82 -3.70 19.74
CA PRO A 447 -13.69 -3.11 20.74
C PRO A 447 -14.37 -4.15 21.62
N GLU A 448 -14.47 -3.88 22.93
CA GLU A 448 -15.13 -4.77 23.89
C GLU A 448 -16.56 -5.15 23.47
N THR A 449 -17.30 -4.23 22.83
CA THR A 449 -18.65 -4.49 22.32
C THR A 449 -18.68 -5.60 21.28
N GLU A 450 -17.70 -5.64 20.37
CA GLU A 450 -17.62 -6.67 19.34
C GLU A 450 -17.13 -8.01 19.91
N VAL A 451 -16.20 -7.98 20.87
CA VAL A 451 -15.78 -9.19 21.59
C VAL A 451 -16.95 -9.85 22.31
N ARG A 452 -17.81 -9.07 22.98
CA ARG A 452 -19.02 -9.58 23.64
C ARG A 452 -20.02 -10.14 22.64
N ARG A 453 -20.27 -9.45 21.53
CA ARG A 453 -21.15 -9.92 20.44
C ARG A 453 -20.68 -11.26 19.86
N LEU A 454 -19.38 -11.43 19.66
CA LEU A 454 -18.80 -12.69 19.18
C LEU A 454 -18.97 -13.82 20.19
N ALA A 455 -18.72 -13.55 21.48
CA ALA A 455 -18.90 -14.54 22.54
C ALA A 455 -20.37 -14.99 22.69
N GLU A 456 -21.33 -14.08 22.52
CA GLU A 456 -22.76 -14.41 22.51
C GLU A 456 -23.11 -15.36 21.35
N ARG A 457 -22.60 -15.11 20.14
CA ARG A 457 -22.80 -16.02 18.99
C ARG A 457 -22.19 -17.40 19.22
N LEU A 458 -20.96 -17.45 19.75
CA LEU A 458 -20.30 -18.72 20.06
C LEU A 458 -21.07 -19.52 21.11
N ARG A 459 -21.69 -18.82 22.09
CA ARG A 459 -22.59 -19.42 23.07
C ARG A 459 -23.86 -19.97 22.43
N GLU A 460 -24.53 -19.21 21.57
CA GLU A 460 -25.73 -19.69 20.84
C GLU A 460 -25.42 -20.95 20.04
N MET A 461 -24.26 -20.99 19.37
CA MET A 461 -23.80 -22.18 18.66
C MET A 461 -23.54 -23.35 19.60
N PHE A 462 -22.87 -23.12 20.73
CA PHE A 462 -22.59 -24.15 21.74
C PHE A 462 -23.88 -24.76 22.27
N GLU A 463 -24.85 -23.91 22.64
CA GLU A 463 -26.16 -24.33 23.14
C GLU A 463 -26.94 -25.13 22.09
N SER A 464 -26.83 -24.76 20.81
CA SER A 464 -27.49 -25.49 19.71
C SER A 464 -26.86 -26.86 19.41
N ALA A 465 -25.56 -27.02 19.65
CA ALA A 465 -24.80 -28.24 19.35
C ALA A 465 -24.69 -29.18 20.56
N SER A 466 -24.75 -28.66 21.79
CA SER A 466 -24.65 -29.47 23.00
C SER A 466 -25.89 -30.34 23.22
N THR A 467 -25.69 -31.59 23.62
CA THR A 467 -26.78 -32.55 23.92
C THR A 467 -26.81 -32.97 25.40
N GLY A 468 -26.04 -32.27 26.26
CA GLY A 468 -25.72 -32.66 27.64
C GLY A 468 -25.75 -31.52 28.66
N SER A 469 -25.06 -31.68 29.79
CA SER A 469 -24.97 -30.72 30.91
C SER A 469 -23.74 -29.80 30.85
N ASP A 470 -23.10 -29.70 29.68
CA ASP A 470 -21.87 -28.95 29.52
C ASP A 470 -22.13 -27.44 29.65
N VAL A 471 -21.19 -26.73 30.27
CA VAL A 471 -21.28 -25.29 30.54
C VAL A 471 -20.31 -24.56 29.63
N PHE A 472 -20.79 -23.56 28.88
CA PHE A 472 -19.97 -22.82 27.91
C PHE A 472 -18.75 -22.17 28.57
N GLU A 473 -18.91 -21.67 29.80
CA GLU A 473 -17.85 -21.06 30.61
C GLU A 473 -16.68 -22.00 30.95
N ASP A 474 -16.86 -23.32 30.85
CA ASP A 474 -15.78 -24.29 31.09
C ASP A 474 -14.82 -24.39 29.89
N VAL A 475 -15.26 -23.98 28.70
CA VAL A 475 -14.50 -24.08 27.44
C VAL A 475 -14.18 -22.73 26.82
N PHE A 476 -14.78 -21.63 27.30
CA PHE A 476 -14.57 -20.28 26.80
C PHE A 476 -14.59 -19.22 27.92
N ASP A 477 -13.43 -18.65 28.22
CA ASP A 477 -13.25 -17.59 29.23
C ASP A 477 -13.26 -16.20 28.57
N LEU A 478 -14.44 -15.57 28.55
CA LEU A 478 -14.63 -14.20 28.05
C LEU A 478 -13.82 -13.17 28.86
N ASP A 479 -13.76 -13.31 30.18
CA ASP A 479 -13.06 -12.36 31.04
C ASP A 479 -11.55 -12.37 30.78
N ALA A 480 -10.97 -13.52 30.42
CA ALA A 480 -9.59 -13.60 29.98
C ALA A 480 -9.34 -12.78 28.70
N ILE A 481 -10.25 -12.85 27.71
CA ILE A 481 -10.14 -12.07 26.47
C ILE A 481 -10.29 -10.57 26.75
N LEU A 482 -11.27 -10.18 27.58
CA LEU A 482 -11.51 -8.77 27.92
C LEU A 482 -10.36 -8.12 28.70
N ARG A 483 -9.51 -8.93 29.35
CA ARG A 483 -8.28 -8.45 30.02
C ARG A 483 -7.11 -8.24 29.05
N VAL A 484 -7.17 -8.76 27.82
CA VAL A 484 -6.10 -8.61 26.83
C VAL A 484 -5.96 -7.14 26.45
N GLN A 485 -4.75 -6.62 26.58
CA GLN A 485 -4.40 -5.29 26.13
C GLN A 485 -3.96 -5.33 24.65
N HIS A 486 -4.37 -4.32 23.90
CA HIS A 486 -3.83 -4.06 22.56
C HIS A 486 -2.33 -3.75 22.67
N GLU A 487 -1.52 -4.35 21.80
CA GLU A 487 -0.11 -4.06 21.64
C GLU A 487 0.07 -3.28 20.33
N PRO A 488 0.06 -1.94 20.38
CA PRO A 488 0.10 -1.11 19.19
C PRO A 488 1.43 -1.29 18.46
N ARG A 489 1.34 -1.73 17.20
CA ARG A 489 2.48 -2.16 16.37
C ARG A 489 2.30 -1.80 14.90
N HIS A 490 1.22 -1.15 14.50
CA HIS A 490 0.99 -0.80 13.10
C HIS A 490 1.53 0.60 12.78
N ILE A 491 2.63 0.63 12.02
CA ILE A 491 3.30 1.86 11.59
C ILE A 491 3.06 2.09 10.11
N VAL A 492 2.58 3.28 9.76
CA VAL A 492 2.42 3.71 8.37
C VAL A 492 3.60 4.57 7.96
N PHE A 493 4.37 4.10 6.97
CA PHE A 493 5.44 4.87 6.35
C PHE A 493 4.90 5.74 5.24
N ASN A 494 4.95 7.06 5.46
CA ASN A 494 4.53 8.05 4.49
C ASN A 494 5.73 8.47 3.64
N VAL A 495 5.70 8.09 2.35
CA VAL A 495 6.85 8.23 1.44
C VAL A 495 6.44 8.79 0.08
N LEU A 496 7.43 9.21 -0.72
CA LEU A 496 7.16 9.75 -2.05
C LEU A 496 6.62 8.67 -3.01
N GLY A 497 7.29 7.53 -3.06
CA GLY A 497 7.07 6.46 -4.03
C GLY A 497 8.33 5.61 -4.16
N PHE A 498 8.37 4.72 -5.13
CA PHE A 498 9.50 3.81 -5.38
C PHE A 498 10.39 4.36 -6.48
N MET A 499 11.17 5.38 -6.16
CA MET A 499 12.18 5.94 -7.06
C MET A 499 13.56 5.81 -6.42
N LEU A 500 14.61 5.76 -7.24
CA LEU A 500 15.97 5.75 -6.74
C LEU A 500 16.22 7.03 -5.94
N GLY A 501 16.67 6.92 -4.69
CA GLY A 501 17.01 8.06 -3.83
C GLY A 501 17.22 7.67 -2.36
N GLY A 502 17.99 8.47 -1.61
CA GLY A 502 18.30 8.15 -0.22
C GLY A 502 17.10 8.24 0.72
N GLY A 503 16.19 9.19 0.44
CA GLY A 503 14.95 9.37 1.20
C GLY A 503 13.91 8.28 0.94
N GLU A 504 14.06 7.52 -0.14
CA GLU A 504 13.21 6.39 -0.54
C GLU A 504 13.82 5.06 -0.08
N LEU A 505 15.13 4.85 -0.31
CA LEU A 505 15.83 3.61 0.04
C LEU A 505 15.95 3.39 1.56
N PHE A 506 16.17 4.46 2.33
CA PHE A 506 16.26 4.35 3.79
C PHE A 506 14.96 3.85 4.43
N PRO A 507 13.77 4.44 4.18
CA PRO A 507 12.52 3.92 4.73
C PRO A 507 12.26 2.46 4.33
N ILE A 508 12.59 2.03 3.11
CA ILE A 508 12.46 0.61 2.72
C ILE A 508 13.30 -0.28 3.65
N ALA A 509 14.58 0.05 3.82
CA ALA A 509 15.48 -0.75 4.65
C ALA A 509 15.09 -0.71 6.14
N LEU A 510 14.59 0.42 6.65
CA LEU A 510 14.07 0.55 8.01
C LEU A 510 12.80 -0.28 8.20
N ALA A 511 11.86 -0.22 7.25
CA ALA A 511 10.60 -0.96 7.29
C ALA A 511 10.81 -2.47 7.33
N ASN A 512 11.69 -2.98 6.45
CA ASN A 512 12.08 -4.38 6.44
C ASN A 512 12.72 -4.79 7.79
N GLY A 513 13.48 -3.88 8.42
CA GLY A 513 14.07 -4.09 9.73
C GLY A 513 13.02 -4.16 10.85
N LEU A 514 12.02 -3.29 10.83
CA LEU A 514 10.92 -3.25 11.78
C LEU A 514 9.99 -4.46 11.64
N LEU A 515 9.69 -4.88 10.41
CA LEU A 515 8.95 -6.11 10.12
C LEU A 515 9.61 -7.32 10.81
N ARG A 516 10.94 -7.45 10.74
CA ARG A 516 11.69 -8.52 11.44
C ARG A 516 11.64 -8.43 12.97
N GLN A 517 11.33 -7.26 13.54
CA GLN A 517 11.11 -7.09 14.98
C GLN A 517 9.65 -7.39 15.38
N GLY A 518 8.78 -7.72 14.42
CA GLY A 518 7.37 -8.04 14.65
C GLY A 518 6.46 -6.82 14.67
N TYR A 519 6.87 -5.70 14.07
CA TYR A 519 5.96 -4.59 13.77
C TYR A 519 5.14 -4.91 12.51
N MET A 520 3.91 -4.43 12.48
CA MET A 520 3.15 -4.32 11.25
C MET A 520 3.55 -3.01 10.57
N VAL A 521 3.96 -3.07 9.32
CA VAL A 521 4.38 -1.87 8.59
C VAL A 521 3.59 -1.82 7.29
N SER A 522 3.02 -0.65 6.96
CA SER A 522 2.39 -0.39 5.67
C SER A 522 2.99 0.87 5.05
N PHE A 523 3.05 0.94 3.73
CA PHE A 523 3.49 2.13 3.02
C PHE A 523 2.27 2.93 2.55
N LEU A 524 2.32 4.25 2.68
CA LEU A 524 1.40 5.18 2.04
C LEU A 524 2.22 6.03 1.07
N VAL A 525 2.06 5.77 -0.23
CA VAL A 525 2.88 6.41 -1.27
C VAL A 525 2.16 7.62 -1.87
N LEU A 526 2.86 8.75 -1.95
CA LEU A 526 2.32 9.97 -2.55
C LEU A 526 2.11 9.83 -4.07
N ASP A 527 3.05 9.16 -4.74
CA ASP A 527 3.06 8.91 -6.18
C ASP A 527 3.21 7.41 -6.46
N ASP A 528 2.11 6.78 -6.87
CA ASP A 528 2.03 5.38 -7.30
C ASP A 528 2.13 5.21 -8.83
N THR A 529 2.36 6.30 -9.57
CA THR A 529 2.38 6.29 -11.04
C THR A 529 3.78 6.08 -11.60
N ARG A 530 4.81 6.52 -10.88
CA ARG A 530 6.22 6.36 -11.22
C ARG A 530 6.87 5.41 -10.22
N THR A 531 6.91 4.13 -10.60
CA THR A 531 7.49 3.06 -9.80
C THR A 531 8.65 2.42 -10.57
N ASP A 532 9.84 2.48 -9.98
CA ASP A 532 11.00 1.70 -10.39
C ASP A 532 10.84 0.28 -9.82
N PRO A 533 10.67 -0.75 -10.69
CA PRO A 533 10.47 -2.13 -10.23
C PRO A 533 11.64 -2.66 -9.38
N ASP A 534 12.87 -2.22 -9.66
CA ASP A 534 14.04 -2.69 -8.95
C ASP A 534 14.13 -2.09 -7.54
N VAL A 535 13.65 -0.85 -7.36
CA VAL A 535 13.53 -0.22 -6.04
C VAL A 535 12.38 -0.84 -5.25
N LEU A 536 11.23 -1.08 -5.90
CA LEU A 536 10.09 -1.76 -5.27
C LEU A 536 10.47 -3.17 -4.78
N ALA A 537 11.27 -3.91 -5.55
CA ALA A 537 11.72 -5.26 -5.19
C ALA A 537 12.58 -5.30 -3.92
N LEU A 538 13.12 -4.17 -3.45
CA LEU A 538 13.83 -4.08 -2.18
C LEU A 538 12.89 -4.10 -0.97
N LEU A 539 11.61 -3.76 -1.13
CA LEU A 539 10.63 -3.83 -0.05
C LEU A 539 10.16 -5.26 0.16
N ASP A 540 10.09 -5.70 1.41
CA ASP A 540 9.51 -6.99 1.73
C ASP A 540 8.04 -7.04 1.31
N ARG A 541 7.65 -8.10 0.59
CA ARG A 541 6.30 -8.27 0.04
C ARG A 541 5.22 -8.42 1.12
N ALA A 542 5.60 -8.71 2.37
CA ALA A 542 4.70 -8.69 3.51
C ALA A 542 4.17 -7.27 3.83
N ILE A 543 4.87 -6.22 3.37
CA ILE A 543 4.53 -4.82 3.63
C ILE A 543 3.56 -4.35 2.54
N PRO A 544 2.27 -4.11 2.86
CA PRO A 544 1.28 -3.60 1.91
C PRO A 544 1.56 -2.15 1.55
N ILE A 545 1.22 -1.78 0.32
CA ILE A 545 1.43 -0.42 -0.21
C ILE A 545 0.09 0.16 -0.61
N TYR A 546 -0.29 1.22 0.10
CA TYR A 546 -1.47 2.04 -0.14
C TYR A 546 -1.15 3.30 -0.93
N SER A 547 -2.15 3.80 -1.64
CA SER A 547 -2.04 5.02 -2.43
C SER A 547 -2.54 6.23 -1.65
N MET A 548 -1.78 7.34 -1.68
CA MET A 548 -2.27 8.62 -1.15
C MET A 548 -3.51 9.12 -1.90
N PHE A 549 -3.72 8.68 -3.14
CA PHE A 549 -4.94 8.99 -3.89
C PHE A 549 -6.16 8.30 -3.28
N GLU A 550 -6.04 7.01 -2.93
CA GLU A 550 -7.07 6.27 -2.19
C GLU A 550 -7.36 6.95 -0.84
N ALA A 551 -6.32 7.30 -0.08
CA ALA A 551 -6.49 7.97 1.20
C ALA A 551 -7.20 9.33 1.06
N LYS A 552 -6.97 10.08 -0.02
CA LYS A 552 -7.66 11.35 -0.29
C LYS A 552 -9.13 11.17 -0.67
N GLU A 553 -9.52 10.02 -1.23
CA GLU A 553 -10.92 9.75 -1.60
C GLU A 553 -11.84 9.68 -0.38
N VAL A 554 -11.34 9.13 0.74
CA VAL A 554 -12.08 9.02 2.01
C VAL A 554 -11.69 10.08 3.04
N GLY A 555 -10.55 10.75 2.85
CA GLY A 555 -9.93 11.68 3.77
C GLY A 555 -8.76 11.03 4.51
N VAL A 556 -7.59 11.68 4.48
CA VAL A 556 -6.33 11.03 4.88
C VAL A 556 -6.33 10.53 6.32
N TRP A 557 -6.80 11.35 7.28
CA TRP A 557 -6.90 10.90 8.68
C TRP A 557 -7.96 9.83 8.90
N ARG A 558 -9.05 9.85 8.11
CA ARG A 558 -10.08 8.80 8.16
C ARG A 558 -9.49 7.47 7.69
N PHE A 559 -8.77 7.50 6.57
CA PHE A 559 -8.07 6.35 6.02
C PHE A 559 -7.12 5.71 7.03
N ILE A 560 -6.31 6.51 7.73
CA ILE A 560 -5.38 6.04 8.77
C ILE A 560 -6.10 5.30 9.90
N LEU A 561 -7.28 5.78 10.31
CA LEU A 561 -8.10 5.09 11.30
C LEU A 561 -8.74 3.82 10.75
N ASP A 562 -9.20 3.83 9.50
CA ASP A 562 -9.81 2.66 8.85
C ASP A 562 -8.81 1.52 8.67
N ILE A 563 -7.52 1.81 8.48
CA ILE A 563 -6.47 0.77 8.45
C ILE A 563 -5.95 0.40 9.85
N HIS A 564 -6.49 1.01 10.92
CA HIS A 564 -6.07 0.80 12.31
C HIS A 564 -4.58 1.05 12.58
N ALA A 565 -4.01 2.06 11.92
CA ALA A 565 -2.64 2.46 12.19
C ALA A 565 -2.51 3.06 13.59
N ASP A 566 -1.40 2.74 14.26
CA ASP A 566 -1.07 3.27 15.59
C ASP A 566 -0.14 4.47 15.50
N LEU A 567 0.65 4.60 14.42
CA LEU A 567 1.65 5.64 14.24
C LEU A 567 1.91 5.92 12.76
N ILE A 568 2.19 7.19 12.42
CA ILE A 568 2.68 7.58 11.09
C ILE A 568 4.13 8.01 11.21
N HIS A 569 4.97 7.52 10.30
CA HIS A 569 6.35 7.93 10.16
C HIS A 569 6.62 8.39 8.74
N SER A 570 6.81 9.70 8.57
CA SER A 570 7.08 10.34 7.31
C SER A 570 8.56 10.52 7.03
N HIS A 571 8.91 10.38 5.76
CA HIS A 571 10.28 10.48 5.26
C HIS A 571 10.45 11.55 4.17
N ILE A 572 9.38 12.24 3.75
CA ILE A 572 9.48 13.30 2.75
C ILE A 572 8.46 14.42 2.98
N CYS A 573 8.91 15.66 2.79
CA CYS A 573 8.10 16.86 3.04
C CYS A 573 6.79 16.91 2.24
N LEU A 574 6.83 16.58 0.94
CA LEU A 574 5.64 16.70 0.09
C LEU A 574 4.50 15.76 0.49
N SER A 575 4.82 14.60 1.07
CA SER A 575 3.81 13.65 1.54
C SER A 575 3.20 14.08 2.88
N ASP A 576 3.79 15.04 3.59
CA ASP A 576 3.24 15.58 4.84
C ASP A 576 2.06 16.54 4.59
N LEU A 577 2.09 17.27 3.47
CA LEU A 577 1.13 18.35 3.21
C LEU A 577 -0.35 17.91 3.25
N PRO A 578 -0.74 16.74 2.71
CA PRO A 578 -2.12 16.25 2.79
C PRO A 578 -2.64 16.01 4.22
N PHE A 579 -1.76 15.82 5.20
CA PHE A 579 -2.14 15.61 6.60
C PHE A 579 -2.42 16.91 7.35
N PHE A 580 -1.95 18.05 6.85
CA PHE A 580 -2.06 19.35 7.51
C PHE A 580 -2.64 20.43 6.57
N PRO A 581 -3.85 20.21 6.01
CA PRO A 581 -4.44 21.14 5.04
C PRO A 581 -4.82 22.48 5.69
N ASP A 582 -5.27 22.48 6.95
CA ASP A 582 -5.74 23.66 7.67
C ASP A 582 -5.52 23.57 9.19
N ASP A 583 -5.80 24.68 9.91
CA ASP A 583 -5.62 24.78 11.36
C ASP A 583 -6.62 23.98 12.20
N ARG A 584 -7.71 23.48 11.59
CA ARG A 584 -8.77 22.73 12.29
C ARG A 584 -8.48 21.24 12.32
N THR A 585 -7.49 20.80 11.57
CA THR A 585 -7.10 19.40 11.47
C THR A 585 -6.53 18.92 12.81
N LEU A 586 -7.06 17.82 13.32
CA LEU A 586 -6.61 17.19 14.55
C LEU A 586 -5.83 15.93 14.20
N THR A 587 -4.61 15.84 14.71
CA THR A 587 -3.77 14.64 14.57
C THR A 587 -4.31 13.55 15.50
N VAL A 588 -4.67 12.41 14.92
CA VAL A 588 -5.36 11.30 15.64
C VAL A 588 -4.43 10.15 16.03
N VAL A 589 -3.21 10.12 15.49
CA VAL A 589 -2.13 9.19 15.86
C VAL A 589 -0.81 9.94 15.92
N PRO A 590 0.20 9.50 16.70
CA PRO A 590 1.54 10.10 16.69
C PRO A 590 2.10 10.22 15.26
N TYR A 591 2.58 11.41 14.92
CA TYR A 591 3.15 11.73 13.61
C TYR A 591 4.63 12.06 13.74
N ILE A 592 5.49 11.17 13.25
CA ILE A 592 6.95 11.29 13.32
C ILE A 592 7.47 11.68 11.95
N VAL A 593 8.42 12.62 11.89
CA VAL A 593 9.08 13.02 10.63
C VAL A 593 10.58 12.78 10.74
N THR A 594 11.18 12.09 9.77
CA THR A 594 12.65 12.04 9.61
C THR A 594 13.09 12.95 8.47
N LEU A 595 13.99 13.89 8.78
CA LEU A 595 14.46 14.91 7.87
C LEU A 595 15.63 14.41 7.00
N HIS A 596 15.31 13.90 5.81
CA HIS A 596 16.31 13.41 4.84
C HIS A 596 16.98 14.50 3.99
N GLY A 597 16.54 15.76 4.12
CA GLY A 597 17.01 16.85 3.26
C GLY A 597 15.94 17.42 2.31
N SER A 598 14.72 16.86 2.31
CA SER A 598 13.65 17.26 1.38
C SER A 598 13.06 18.63 1.70
N TYR A 599 13.05 19.03 2.97
CA TYR A 599 12.54 20.32 3.43
C TYR A 599 13.41 21.48 2.89
N GLU A 600 14.68 21.21 2.62
CA GLU A 600 15.65 22.14 2.04
C GLU A 600 15.48 22.30 0.52
N CYS A 601 14.71 21.40 -0.11
CA CYS A 601 14.46 21.41 -1.55
C CYS A 601 13.11 22.05 -1.93
N VAL A 602 12.30 22.46 -0.95
CA VAL A 602 10.97 23.02 -1.16
C VAL A 602 10.78 24.32 -0.37
N THR A 603 10.07 25.27 -0.97
CA THR A 603 9.70 26.51 -0.27
C THR A 603 8.30 26.36 0.31
N LEU A 604 8.20 26.30 1.64
CA LEU A 604 6.92 26.27 2.34
C LEU A 604 6.56 27.65 2.88
N GLY A 605 5.26 27.98 2.85
CA GLY A 605 4.74 29.17 3.52
C GLY A 605 4.77 29.03 5.05
N GLU A 606 4.90 30.15 5.75
CA GLU A 606 5.04 30.18 7.22
C GLU A 606 3.81 29.58 7.93
N ASP A 607 2.60 29.76 7.38
CA ASP A 607 1.38 29.15 7.93
C ASP A 607 1.47 27.61 7.93
N MET A 608 1.99 27.03 6.84
CA MET A 608 2.17 25.58 6.75
C MET A 608 3.25 25.09 7.73
N LEU A 609 4.39 25.80 7.79
CA LEU A 609 5.46 25.48 8.74
C LEU A 609 4.98 25.58 10.19
N ALA A 610 4.15 26.57 10.52
CA ALA A 610 3.58 26.72 11.86
C ALA A 610 2.69 25.52 12.23
N ARG A 611 1.86 25.01 11.30
CA ARG A 611 1.05 23.81 11.51
C ARG A 611 1.90 22.57 11.71
N LEU A 612 2.88 22.34 10.83
CA LEU A 612 3.81 21.22 10.95
C LEU A 612 4.54 21.24 12.30
N ARG A 613 5.08 22.40 12.70
CA ARG A 613 5.75 22.55 14.00
C ARG A 613 4.85 22.23 15.18
N ARG A 614 3.56 22.57 15.10
CA ARG A 614 2.56 22.37 16.16
C ARG A 614 2.13 20.91 16.27
N ASP A 615 1.87 20.27 15.13
CA ASP A 615 1.14 19.00 15.07
C ASP A 615 2.04 17.78 14.86
N VAL A 616 3.27 17.94 14.35
CA VAL A 616 4.26 16.87 14.30
C VAL A 616 4.70 16.52 15.72
N THR A 617 4.53 15.25 16.09
CA THR A 617 4.78 14.75 17.45
C THR A 617 6.27 14.71 17.78
N LEU A 618 7.08 14.25 16.82
CA LEU A 618 8.54 14.11 16.95
C LEU A 618 9.23 14.38 15.62
N TRP A 619 10.30 15.17 15.70
CA TRP A 619 11.24 15.40 14.61
C TRP A 619 12.52 14.58 14.82
N VAL A 620 12.86 13.77 13.83
CA VAL A 620 14.15 13.07 13.75
C VAL A 620 15.00 13.78 12.71
N TYR A 621 16.21 14.19 13.08
CA TYR A 621 17.11 14.89 12.17
C TYR A 621 18.42 14.13 11.99
N LEU A 622 19.00 14.23 10.80
CA LEU A 622 20.24 13.55 10.44
C LEU A 622 21.46 14.47 10.60
N ALA A 623 21.27 15.75 10.25
CA ALA A 623 22.29 16.80 10.25
C ALA A 623 21.73 18.09 10.82
N GLU A 624 22.55 18.88 11.52
CA GLU A 624 22.14 20.17 12.11
C GLU A 624 21.51 21.13 11.08
N LYS A 625 21.96 21.08 9.81
CA LYS A 625 21.38 21.89 8.73
C LYS A 625 19.89 21.60 8.47
N ASN A 626 19.43 20.38 8.76
CA ASN A 626 18.01 20.02 8.59
C ASN A 626 17.10 20.88 9.47
N LEU A 627 17.57 21.26 10.67
CA LEU A 627 16.78 22.03 11.63
C LEU A 627 16.61 23.49 11.23
N ALA A 628 17.46 24.02 10.33
CA ALA A 628 17.43 25.43 9.93
C ALA A 628 16.07 25.84 9.33
N HIS A 629 15.45 24.95 8.56
CA HIS A 629 14.16 25.18 7.89
C HIS A 629 12.96 25.07 8.82
N LEU A 630 13.18 24.49 10.00
CA LEU A 630 12.15 24.37 11.02
C LEU A 630 12.17 25.56 11.98
N ARG A 631 13.24 26.37 12.03
CA ARG A 631 13.30 27.52 12.95
C ARG A 631 12.23 28.55 12.61
N GLY A 632 11.48 29.00 13.62
CA GLY A 632 10.53 30.10 13.52
C GLY A 632 11.23 31.43 13.25
N LEU A 633 10.45 32.47 12.94
CA LEU A 633 10.96 33.84 12.72
C LEU A 633 11.73 34.42 13.92
N ASP A 634 11.47 33.91 15.12
CA ASP A 634 12.16 34.24 16.37
C ASP A 634 13.41 33.38 16.63
N GLY A 635 13.75 32.47 15.72
CA GLY A 635 14.85 31.52 15.86
C GLY A 635 14.53 30.31 16.73
N SER A 636 13.31 30.17 17.25
CA SER A 636 12.91 29.02 18.05
C SER A 636 12.79 27.76 17.17
N VAL A 637 13.27 26.63 17.67
CA VAL A 637 13.08 25.31 17.03
C VAL A 637 11.66 24.82 17.41
N PRO A 638 10.94 24.06 16.56
CA PRO A 638 9.57 23.57 16.79
C PRO A 638 9.21 23.22 18.23
N CYS A 639 7.93 23.45 18.56
CA CYS A 639 7.28 22.82 19.70
C CYS A 639 7.04 21.32 19.41
N GLY A 640 8.06 20.50 19.62
CA GLY A 640 8.02 19.06 19.43
C GLY A 640 9.25 18.42 20.04
N ASP A 641 9.20 17.12 20.27
CA ASP A 641 10.42 16.42 20.67
C ASP A 641 11.34 16.35 19.45
N ILE A 642 12.65 16.48 19.67
CA ILE A 642 13.64 16.45 18.60
C ILE A 642 14.74 15.48 18.99
N VAL A 643 15.06 14.54 18.10
CA VAL A 643 16.05 13.49 18.36
C VAL A 643 16.97 13.36 17.15
N HIS A 644 18.27 13.23 17.41
CA HIS A 644 19.24 12.85 16.40
C HIS A 644 19.27 11.33 16.27
N ILE A 645 18.97 10.80 15.08
CA ILE A 645 19.17 9.38 14.74
C ILE A 645 19.91 9.34 13.41
N PRO A 646 21.10 8.73 13.34
CA PRO A 646 21.83 8.62 12.07
C PRO A 646 21.14 7.64 11.12
N ASN A 647 21.41 7.76 9.81
CA ASN A 647 21.05 6.70 8.87
C ASN A 647 21.92 5.46 9.07
N GLY A 648 21.42 4.33 8.56
CA GLY A 648 22.10 3.05 8.53
C GLY A 648 21.73 2.27 7.28
N MET A 649 22.50 1.24 6.98
CA MET A 649 22.25 0.34 5.84
C MET A 649 22.51 -1.11 6.25
N THR A 650 21.76 -2.03 5.62
CA THR A 650 22.06 -3.46 5.71
C THR A 650 23.33 -3.74 4.92
N LEU A 651 24.25 -4.52 5.49
CA LEU A 651 25.48 -4.93 4.80
C LEU A 651 25.16 -6.02 3.78
N ASP A 652 25.28 -5.71 2.49
CA ASP A 652 25.21 -6.71 1.43
C ASP A 652 26.59 -7.40 1.24
N ARG A 653 26.58 -8.73 1.30
CA ARG A 653 27.78 -9.57 1.15
C ARG A 653 27.94 -10.16 -0.26
N ARG A 654 26.94 -10.02 -1.14
CA ARG A 654 26.99 -10.53 -2.52
C ARG A 654 28.11 -9.85 -3.31
N PRO A 655 28.94 -10.58 -4.07
CA PRO A 655 29.92 -9.95 -4.95
C PRO A 655 29.22 -9.04 -5.98
N PHE A 656 29.95 -8.07 -6.52
CA PHE A 656 29.42 -7.29 -7.64
C PHE A 656 29.18 -8.24 -8.84
N PRO A 657 28.06 -8.13 -9.57
CA PRO A 657 27.74 -9.04 -10.67
C PRO A 657 28.73 -8.98 -11.85
N LEU A 658 29.45 -7.86 -12.01
CA LEU A 658 30.47 -7.70 -13.05
C LEU A 658 31.87 -7.80 -12.45
N THR A 659 32.78 -8.40 -13.22
CA THR A 659 34.20 -8.52 -12.89
C THR A 659 35.03 -7.45 -13.61
N ARG A 660 36.26 -7.22 -13.14
CA ARG A 660 37.22 -6.32 -13.81
C ARG A 660 37.45 -6.72 -15.27
N GLU A 661 37.58 -8.03 -15.52
CA GLU A 661 37.78 -8.57 -16.86
C GLU A 661 36.61 -8.26 -17.80
N GLN A 662 35.37 -8.45 -17.34
CA GLN A 662 34.16 -8.13 -18.12
C GLN A 662 34.02 -6.62 -18.42
N LEU A 663 34.58 -5.77 -17.56
CA LEU A 663 34.63 -4.32 -17.74
C LEU A 663 35.88 -3.87 -18.53
N GLY A 664 36.76 -4.78 -18.95
CA GLY A 664 38.00 -4.44 -19.65
C GLY A 664 39.00 -3.67 -18.78
N ILE A 665 38.97 -3.86 -17.46
CA ILE A 665 39.84 -3.21 -16.48
C ILE A 665 41.01 -4.14 -16.16
N GLY A 666 42.24 -3.63 -16.30
CA GLY A 666 43.47 -4.36 -16.01
C GLY A 666 43.68 -4.64 -14.52
N PRO A 667 44.51 -5.63 -14.16
CA PRO A 667 44.78 -6.01 -12.77
C PRO A 667 45.45 -4.91 -11.94
N GLU A 668 46.21 -4.02 -12.56
CA GLU A 668 46.92 -2.92 -11.90
C GLU A 668 46.22 -1.55 -12.05
N ASP A 669 45.12 -1.49 -12.79
CA ASP A 669 44.37 -0.25 -13.00
C ASP A 669 43.68 0.18 -11.70
N PHE A 670 43.39 1.47 -11.58
CA PHE A 670 42.80 2.08 -10.39
C PHE A 670 41.31 2.33 -10.60
N ILE A 671 40.44 1.87 -9.70
CA ILE A 671 38.99 1.97 -9.83
C ILE A 671 38.42 3.02 -8.87
N VAL A 672 37.75 4.02 -9.44
CA VAL A 672 36.92 5.00 -8.72
C VAL A 672 35.46 4.66 -8.95
N ALA A 673 34.64 4.57 -7.90
CA ALA A 673 33.22 4.25 -8.01
C ALA A 673 32.33 5.36 -7.46
N VAL A 674 31.33 5.77 -8.25
CA VAL A 674 30.26 6.69 -7.88
C VAL A 674 28.94 5.92 -7.94
N ALA A 675 28.18 5.94 -6.84
CA ALA A 675 26.80 5.45 -6.82
C ALA A 675 25.88 6.57 -6.33
N SER A 676 24.92 6.97 -7.16
CA SER A 676 23.92 7.98 -6.82
C SER A 676 22.80 8.03 -7.85
N ARG A 677 21.73 8.77 -7.58
CA ARG A 677 20.88 9.29 -8.65
C ARG A 677 21.73 10.10 -9.63
N ALA A 678 21.50 9.96 -10.93
CA ALA A 678 22.22 10.69 -11.96
C ALA A 678 21.53 12.04 -12.23
N ILE A 679 21.70 12.99 -11.31
CA ILE A 679 21.26 14.40 -11.46
C ILE A 679 22.49 15.32 -11.50
N PRO A 680 22.38 16.55 -12.05
CA PRO A 680 23.54 17.44 -12.23
C PRO A 680 24.32 17.70 -10.94
N GLU A 681 23.61 17.87 -9.83
CA GLU A 681 24.18 18.16 -8.53
C GLU A 681 24.91 16.97 -7.90
N LYS A 682 24.87 15.77 -8.52
CA LYS A 682 25.65 14.61 -8.09
C LYS A 682 27.00 14.49 -8.78
N GLY A 683 27.35 15.42 -9.68
CA GLY A 683 28.72 15.61 -10.14
C GLY A 683 29.27 14.54 -11.08
N TRP A 684 28.40 13.78 -11.77
CA TRP A 684 28.83 12.71 -12.69
C TRP A 684 29.70 13.22 -13.83
N VAL A 685 29.31 14.35 -14.43
CA VAL A 685 30.03 14.97 -15.55
C VAL A 685 31.40 15.45 -15.09
N GLN A 686 31.47 16.17 -13.97
CA GLN A 686 32.73 16.66 -13.39
C GLN A 686 33.65 15.50 -12.99
N ALA A 687 33.10 14.41 -12.43
CA ALA A 687 33.88 13.22 -12.13
C ALA A 687 34.49 12.62 -13.41
N ALA A 688 33.70 12.45 -14.48
CA ALA A 688 34.22 11.92 -15.74
C ALA A 688 35.28 12.82 -16.38
N GLN A 689 35.08 14.14 -16.36
CA GLN A 689 36.04 15.13 -16.87
C GLN A 689 37.35 15.10 -16.09
N ALA A 690 37.28 15.04 -14.76
CA ALA A 690 38.45 14.91 -13.90
C ALA A 690 39.26 13.63 -14.21
N ILE A 691 38.60 12.49 -14.41
CA ILE A 691 39.26 11.22 -14.75
C ILE A 691 39.90 11.25 -16.15
N GLU A 692 39.21 11.82 -17.14
CA GLU A 692 39.76 11.97 -18.48
C GLU A 692 40.97 12.91 -18.51
N GLN A 693 40.93 14.00 -17.74
CA GLN A 693 42.08 14.88 -17.58
C GLN A 693 43.24 14.16 -16.89
N LEU A 694 42.99 13.50 -15.75
CA LEU A 694 44.02 12.78 -15.02
C LEU A 694 44.70 11.73 -15.89
N ASN A 695 43.95 10.94 -16.67
CA ASN A 695 44.51 9.94 -17.57
C ASN A 695 45.31 10.53 -18.73
N LYS A 696 45.02 11.77 -19.18
CA LYS A 696 45.85 12.48 -20.18
C LYS A 696 47.20 12.93 -19.61
N GLU A 697 47.28 13.10 -18.29
CA GLU A 697 48.50 13.46 -17.57
C GLU A 697 49.40 12.24 -17.26
N ASP A 698 49.05 11.05 -17.77
CA ASP A 698 49.79 9.78 -17.66
C ASP A 698 50.15 9.38 -16.22
N PRO A 699 49.13 9.08 -15.38
CA PRO A 699 49.34 8.74 -13.98
C PRO A 699 49.96 7.33 -13.83
N PRO A 700 50.55 6.99 -12.67
CA PRO A 700 51.22 5.70 -12.47
C PRO A 700 50.34 4.46 -12.70
N ARG A 701 49.02 4.60 -12.51
CA ARG A 701 48.00 3.59 -12.80
C ARG A 701 46.89 4.25 -13.58
N ARG A 702 46.41 3.58 -14.62
CA ARG A 702 45.28 4.08 -15.40
C ARG A 702 44.01 4.06 -14.56
N VAL A 703 43.22 5.13 -14.61
CA VAL A 703 42.05 5.29 -13.75
C VAL A 703 40.76 5.01 -14.50
N HIS A 704 39.92 4.15 -13.94
CA HIS A 704 38.59 3.80 -14.43
C HIS A 704 37.51 4.35 -13.50
N LEU A 705 36.45 4.93 -14.07
CA LEU A 705 35.30 5.45 -13.34
C LEU A 705 34.09 4.53 -13.54
N LEU A 706 33.55 4.00 -12.45
CA LEU A 706 32.31 3.23 -12.44
C LEU A 706 31.17 4.14 -11.98
N LEU A 707 30.20 4.37 -12.85
CA LEU A 707 29.04 5.22 -12.61
C LEU A 707 27.79 4.35 -12.49
N CYS A 708 27.24 4.29 -11.28
CA CYS A 708 26.11 3.43 -10.91
C CYS A 708 24.89 4.26 -10.49
N GLY A 709 23.76 4.05 -11.17
CA GLY A 709 22.49 4.70 -10.94
C GLY A 709 21.82 5.17 -12.24
N THR A 710 20.61 5.70 -12.10
CA THR A 710 19.78 6.23 -13.19
C THR A 710 19.31 7.65 -12.87
N GLY A 711 18.82 8.37 -13.88
CA GLY A 711 18.34 9.76 -13.75
C GLY A 711 18.61 10.59 -15.01
N ASP A 712 18.20 11.86 -14.97
CA ASP A 712 18.26 12.77 -16.13
C ASP A 712 19.65 12.87 -16.76
N CYS A 713 20.72 12.95 -15.94
CA CYS A 713 22.08 12.99 -16.45
C CYS A 713 22.53 11.66 -17.08
N TYR A 714 22.01 10.53 -16.59
CA TYR A 714 22.30 9.24 -17.21
C TYR A 714 21.77 9.25 -18.64
N GLU A 715 20.50 9.60 -18.83
CA GLU A 715 19.88 9.60 -20.16
C GLU A 715 20.49 10.67 -21.08
N GLN A 716 20.76 11.87 -20.56
CA GLN A 716 21.31 12.97 -21.35
C GLN A 716 22.74 12.69 -21.84
N TYR A 717 23.60 12.11 -21.00
CA TYR A 717 25.03 12.00 -21.27
C TYR A 717 25.51 10.57 -21.55
N ARG A 718 24.60 9.58 -21.61
CA ARG A 718 24.99 8.17 -21.85
C ARG A 718 25.84 7.97 -23.10
N GLU A 719 25.52 8.67 -24.19
CA GLU A 719 26.25 8.52 -25.45
C GLU A 719 27.61 9.20 -25.43
N GLU A 720 27.72 10.34 -24.75
CA GLU A 720 28.97 11.08 -24.64
C GLU A 720 29.93 10.38 -23.68
N LEU A 721 29.46 10.11 -22.45
CA LEU A 721 30.27 9.46 -21.42
C LEU A 721 30.56 8.00 -21.76
N GLY A 722 29.62 7.28 -22.36
CA GLY A 722 29.80 5.88 -22.77
C GLY A 722 30.79 5.68 -23.91
N ARG A 723 31.20 6.73 -24.62
CA ARG A 723 32.27 6.68 -25.64
C ARG A 723 33.67 6.85 -25.04
N LEU A 724 33.77 7.27 -23.78
CA LEU A 724 35.05 7.48 -23.11
C LEU A 724 35.59 6.12 -22.65
N PRO A 725 36.85 5.75 -22.99
CA PRO A 725 37.35 4.40 -22.84
C PRO A 725 37.47 3.93 -21.38
N ASN A 726 37.50 4.85 -20.42
CA ASN A 726 37.69 4.55 -19.00
C ASN A 726 36.46 4.85 -18.13
N ILE A 727 35.33 5.20 -18.75
CA ILE A 727 34.10 5.57 -18.05
C ILE A 727 33.05 4.49 -18.30
N HIS A 728 32.55 3.88 -17.22
CA HIS A 728 31.65 2.72 -17.27
C HIS A 728 30.30 3.12 -16.70
N LEU A 729 29.30 3.23 -17.57
CA LEU A 729 27.91 3.48 -17.19
C LEU A 729 27.23 2.13 -16.90
N LEU A 730 26.89 1.88 -15.64
CA LEU A 730 26.40 0.57 -15.19
C LEU A 730 24.87 0.52 -15.01
N GLY A 731 24.18 1.65 -15.17
CA GLY A 731 22.75 1.76 -14.86
C GLY A 731 22.46 1.51 -13.38
N TYR A 732 21.23 1.13 -13.03
CA TYR A 732 20.86 0.76 -11.67
C TYR A 732 21.60 -0.53 -11.24
N GLN A 733 22.05 -0.58 -9.98
CA GLN A 733 22.61 -1.77 -9.34
C GLN A 733 22.14 -1.86 -7.90
N ASP A 734 21.84 -3.07 -7.44
CA ASP A 734 21.41 -3.36 -6.07
C ASP A 734 22.58 -3.80 -5.16
N CYS A 735 23.67 -4.33 -5.74
CA CYS A 735 24.85 -4.87 -5.03
C CYS A 735 25.93 -3.81 -4.75
N ILE A 736 25.57 -2.66 -4.17
CA ILE A 736 26.48 -1.50 -4.02
C ILE A 736 27.68 -1.78 -3.10
N ASN A 737 27.51 -2.54 -2.02
CA ASN A 737 28.67 -2.97 -1.19
C ASN A 737 29.64 -3.85 -2.00
N GLY A 738 29.15 -4.62 -2.98
CA GLY A 738 29.96 -5.39 -3.92
C GLY A 738 30.78 -4.49 -4.83
N LEU A 739 30.15 -3.44 -5.39
CA LEU A 739 30.82 -2.41 -6.20
C LEU A 739 32.00 -1.80 -5.42
N TYR A 740 31.78 -1.39 -4.18
CA TYR A 740 32.83 -0.78 -3.36
C TYR A 740 33.95 -1.72 -2.97
N ARG A 741 33.69 -3.03 -2.80
CA ARG A 741 34.77 -4.02 -2.61
C ARG A 741 35.64 -4.21 -3.85
N MET A 742 35.13 -3.92 -5.04
CA MET A 742 35.90 -3.95 -6.28
C MET A 742 36.66 -2.64 -6.53
N ALA A 743 36.17 -1.52 -5.98
CA ALA A 743 36.75 -0.20 -6.15
C ALA A 743 37.95 0.04 -5.21
N ASP A 744 38.92 0.82 -5.67
CA ASP A 744 40.04 1.30 -4.85
C ASP A 744 39.61 2.47 -3.97
N CYS A 745 38.74 3.34 -4.47
CA CYS A 745 38.06 4.35 -3.66
C CYS A 745 36.64 4.65 -4.15
N MET A 746 35.80 5.06 -3.21
CA MET A 746 34.50 5.65 -3.47
C MET A 746 34.65 7.15 -3.75
N LEU A 747 33.89 7.68 -4.71
CA LEU A 747 33.77 9.11 -4.96
C LEU A 747 32.33 9.55 -4.75
N LEU A 748 32.14 10.59 -3.93
CA LEU A 748 30.87 11.27 -3.68
C LEU A 748 31.01 12.77 -4.01
N PRO A 749 30.94 13.14 -5.31
CA PRO A 749 31.19 14.51 -5.75
C PRO A 749 29.91 15.36 -5.73
N THR A 750 29.10 15.17 -4.68
CA THR A 750 27.78 15.80 -4.56
C THR A 750 27.90 17.27 -4.17
N ARG A 751 27.13 18.11 -4.85
CA ARG A 751 26.86 19.52 -4.52
C ARG A 751 25.38 19.75 -4.21
N PHE A 752 24.62 18.66 -4.09
CA PHE A 752 23.18 18.69 -3.81
C PHE A 752 22.88 19.27 -2.42
N PRO A 753 22.10 20.37 -2.31
CA PRO A 753 21.80 21.01 -1.02
C PRO A 753 21.12 20.09 0.01
N GLY A 754 20.30 19.17 -0.47
CA GLY A 754 19.61 18.19 0.37
C GLY A 754 20.50 17.05 0.88
N GLU A 755 21.78 16.97 0.51
CA GLU A 755 22.67 15.90 1.01
C GLU A 755 22.96 16.08 2.50
N SER A 756 22.38 15.21 3.34
CA SER A 756 22.56 15.26 4.79
C SER A 756 23.35 14.07 5.34
N PHE A 757 23.05 12.85 4.88
CA PHE A 757 23.64 11.62 5.41
C PHE A 757 23.69 10.52 4.32
N PRO A 758 24.68 10.58 3.40
CA PRO A 758 24.68 9.76 2.20
C PRO A 758 24.75 8.26 2.49
N LEU A 759 23.76 7.49 2.02
CA LEU A 759 23.70 6.04 2.22
C LEU A 759 24.86 5.31 1.51
N THR A 760 25.31 5.83 0.37
CA THR A 760 26.39 5.22 -0.39
C THR A 760 27.74 5.37 0.30
N LEU A 761 27.95 6.46 1.06
CA LEU A 761 29.11 6.62 1.93
C LEU A 761 29.11 5.59 3.05
N ILE A 762 27.94 5.33 3.67
CA ILE A 762 27.80 4.24 4.66
C ILE A 762 28.26 2.91 4.04
N GLN A 763 27.76 2.58 2.85
CA GLN A 763 28.05 1.31 2.18
C GLN A 763 29.54 1.14 1.87
N ALA A 764 30.24 2.21 1.47
CA ALA A 764 31.68 2.20 1.25
C ALA A 764 32.46 1.96 2.56
N LEU A 765 32.12 2.70 3.62
CA LEU A 765 32.75 2.58 4.93
C LEU A 765 32.55 1.17 5.53
N GLN A 766 31.35 0.60 5.39
CA GLN A 766 31.01 -0.74 5.88
C GLN A 766 31.91 -1.86 5.32
N VAL A 767 32.37 -1.71 4.07
CA VAL A 767 33.29 -2.68 3.44
C VAL A 767 34.75 -2.24 3.49
N GLY A 768 35.03 -1.08 4.10
CA GLY A 768 36.39 -0.57 4.29
C GLY A 768 36.98 0.13 3.08
N THR A 769 36.16 0.57 2.12
CA THR A 769 36.61 1.33 0.95
C THR A 769 36.79 2.80 1.34
N PRO A 770 37.99 3.38 1.18
CA PRO A 770 38.24 4.80 1.38
C PRO A 770 37.33 5.67 0.51
N ALA A 771 36.96 6.84 1.02
CA ALA A 771 36.06 7.75 0.31
C ALA A 771 36.73 9.10 -0.02
N ILE A 772 36.50 9.60 -1.22
CA ILE A 772 36.67 11.00 -1.58
C ILE A 772 35.27 11.60 -1.60
N ALA A 773 34.97 12.57 -0.74
CA ALA A 773 33.61 13.08 -0.60
C ALA A 773 33.55 14.58 -0.35
N THR A 774 32.56 15.27 -0.90
CA THR A 774 32.31 16.69 -0.60
C THR A 774 31.95 16.90 0.86
N ASP A 775 32.56 17.89 1.51
CA ASP A 775 32.29 18.24 2.91
C ASP A 775 30.93 18.95 3.06
N VAL A 776 29.86 18.17 3.07
CA VAL A 776 28.48 18.63 3.20
C VAL A 776 27.71 17.76 4.20
N GLY A 777 26.77 18.36 4.94
CA GLY A 777 25.95 17.64 5.92
C GLY A 777 26.80 16.96 6.98
N MET A 778 26.64 15.64 7.14
CA MET A 778 27.39 14.83 8.11
C MET A 778 28.64 14.16 7.54
N VAL A 779 28.99 14.34 6.26
CA VAL A 779 30.05 13.59 5.56
C VAL A 779 31.36 13.56 6.34
N ARG A 780 31.87 14.72 6.78
CA ARG A 780 33.08 14.80 7.61
C ARG A 780 32.98 13.94 8.86
N SER A 781 31.91 14.10 9.63
CA SER A 781 31.72 13.31 10.87
C SER A 781 31.58 11.81 10.59
N MET A 782 31.03 11.43 9.44
CA MET A 782 30.90 10.03 9.05
C MET A 782 32.25 9.41 8.70
N MET A 783 33.17 10.20 8.17
CA MET A 783 34.51 9.77 7.78
C MET A 783 35.53 9.87 8.91
N THR A 784 35.24 10.53 10.03
CA THR A 784 36.18 10.67 11.16
C THR A 784 36.09 9.46 12.12
N ALA A 785 37.18 8.71 12.24
CA ALA A 785 37.34 7.62 13.20
C ALA A 785 37.48 8.15 14.64
N ASP A 786 37.36 7.27 15.63
CA ASP A 786 37.39 7.66 17.06
C ASP A 786 38.73 8.28 17.50
N ASP A 787 39.82 7.97 16.79
CA ASP A 787 41.15 8.55 16.98
C ASP A 787 41.34 9.90 16.26
N GLY A 788 40.31 10.40 15.56
CA GLY A 788 40.33 11.62 14.77
C GLY A 788 40.85 11.45 13.34
N GLY A 789 41.28 10.25 12.95
CA GLY A 789 41.74 9.96 11.58
C GLY A 789 40.59 10.00 10.57
N LEU A 790 40.86 10.51 9.37
CA LEU A 790 39.88 10.51 8.27
C LEU A 790 39.92 9.21 7.48
N ALA A 791 38.74 8.73 7.06
CA ALA A 791 38.53 7.59 6.17
C ALA A 791 38.65 7.93 4.68
N GLY A 792 39.53 8.89 4.36
CA GLY A 792 39.77 9.36 3.00
C GLY A 792 39.94 10.88 2.91
N GLU A 793 39.55 11.46 1.78
CA GLU A 793 39.78 12.88 1.46
C GLU A 793 38.45 13.65 1.37
N LEU A 794 38.48 14.91 1.80
CA LEU A 794 37.32 15.82 1.77
C LEU A 794 37.48 16.86 0.66
N LEU A 795 36.48 16.93 -0.21
CA LEU A 795 36.40 17.95 -1.26
C LEU A 795 35.70 19.21 -0.72
N PRO A 796 36.12 20.42 -1.13
CA PRO A 796 35.38 21.64 -0.82
C PRO A 796 34.03 21.64 -1.55
N LEU A 797 33.01 22.20 -0.92
CA LEU A 797 31.73 22.50 -1.58
C LEU A 797 31.91 23.75 -2.45
N ASP A 798 32.29 23.56 -3.72
CA ASP A 798 32.56 24.65 -4.67
C ASP A 798 31.57 24.61 -5.86
N ALA A 799 31.11 25.79 -6.26
CA ALA A 799 30.23 25.95 -7.42
C ALA A 799 31.01 26.00 -8.74
N ASP A 800 32.30 26.34 -8.72
CA ASP A 800 33.15 26.39 -9.90
C ASP A 800 33.60 24.98 -10.32
N ASP A 801 33.19 24.57 -11.52
CA ASP A 801 33.45 23.21 -12.03
C ASP A 801 34.95 22.92 -12.16
N ALA A 802 35.74 23.85 -12.69
CA ALA A 802 37.18 23.64 -12.88
C ALA A 802 37.93 23.47 -11.55
N THR A 803 37.60 24.29 -10.55
CA THR A 803 38.19 24.18 -9.20
C THR A 803 37.79 22.85 -8.55
N PHE A 804 36.53 22.45 -8.71
CA PHE A 804 36.01 21.19 -8.16
C PHE A 804 36.65 19.96 -8.83
N GLU A 805 36.78 19.95 -10.15
CA GLU A 805 37.47 18.91 -10.92
C GLU A 805 38.94 18.76 -10.50
N ASN A 806 39.66 19.88 -10.35
CA ASN A 806 41.05 19.86 -9.87
C ASN A 806 41.18 19.30 -8.44
N ALA A 807 40.20 19.56 -7.56
CA ALA A 807 40.16 18.98 -6.23
C ALA A 807 39.95 17.45 -6.29
N ILE A 808 39.08 16.96 -7.18
CA ILE A 808 38.89 15.52 -7.42
C ILE A 808 40.21 14.88 -7.90
N ILE A 809 40.88 15.48 -8.88
CA ILE A 809 42.16 14.99 -9.41
C ILE A 809 43.22 14.90 -8.30
N ALA A 810 43.35 15.94 -7.49
CA ALA A 810 44.29 15.98 -6.37
C ALA A 810 43.99 14.88 -5.33
N ALA A 811 42.72 14.69 -4.97
CA ALA A 811 42.32 13.67 -4.01
C ALA A 811 42.57 12.24 -4.54
N ILE A 812 42.34 11.98 -5.84
CA ILE A 812 42.64 10.68 -6.45
C ILE A 812 44.14 10.39 -6.42
N ARG A 813 44.98 11.40 -6.66
CA ARG A 813 46.45 11.24 -6.55
C ARG A 813 46.88 10.82 -5.16
N GLU A 814 46.29 11.40 -4.12
CA GLU A 814 46.55 10.99 -2.73
C GLU A 814 46.10 9.54 -2.47
N MET A 815 44.98 9.11 -3.08
CA MET A 815 44.50 7.72 -2.99
C MET A 815 45.39 6.71 -3.75
N MET A 816 46.22 7.15 -4.69
CA MET A 816 47.15 6.26 -5.40
C MET A 816 48.33 5.80 -4.52
N ASP A 817 48.64 6.50 -3.43
CA ASP A 817 49.62 6.04 -2.45
C ASP A 817 49.05 4.85 -1.66
N ASP A 818 49.67 3.67 -1.80
CA ASP A 818 49.19 2.44 -1.20
C ASP A 818 49.23 2.48 0.35
N ALA A 819 50.18 3.18 0.96
CA ALA A 819 50.28 3.30 2.41
C ALA A 819 49.19 4.22 2.96
N LYS A 820 48.96 5.36 2.29
CA LYS A 820 47.89 6.30 2.64
C LYS A 820 46.51 5.67 2.42
N ARG A 821 46.29 5.00 1.29
CA ARG A 821 45.04 4.26 1.01
C ARG A 821 44.78 3.15 2.04
N ALA A 822 45.82 2.43 2.46
CA ALA A 822 45.69 1.41 3.50
C ALA A 822 45.33 2.01 4.88
N GLU A 823 45.86 3.17 5.23
CA GLU A 823 45.46 3.92 6.43
C GLU A 823 43.99 4.34 6.37
N PHE A 824 43.59 4.99 5.27
CA PHE A 824 42.19 5.37 5.06
C PHE A 824 41.25 4.17 5.11
N ALA A 825 41.64 3.02 4.58
CA ALA A 825 40.83 1.81 4.61
C ALA A 825 40.65 1.27 6.05
N ARG A 826 41.65 1.44 6.94
CA ARG A 826 41.50 1.11 8.36
C ARG A 826 40.48 2.01 9.04
N HIS A 827 40.58 3.33 8.84
CA HIS A 827 39.60 4.27 9.39
C HIS A 827 38.20 4.02 8.80
N ALA A 828 38.09 3.72 7.50
CA ALA A 828 36.82 3.38 6.85
C ALA A 828 36.13 2.21 7.54
N ARG A 829 36.85 1.10 7.79
CA ARG A 829 36.32 -0.06 8.52
C ARG A 829 35.89 0.28 9.95
N ALA A 830 36.63 1.15 10.64
CA ALA A 830 36.28 1.59 11.99
C ALA A 830 34.96 2.41 11.98
N CYS A 831 34.86 3.39 11.09
CA CYS A 831 33.66 4.22 10.93
C CYS A 831 32.45 3.37 10.50
N GLY A 832 32.62 2.44 9.56
CA GLY A 832 31.55 1.60 9.00
C GLY A 832 30.76 0.79 10.03
N GLN A 833 31.38 0.43 11.16
CA GLN A 833 30.72 -0.31 12.24
C GLN A 833 29.57 0.47 12.88
N ARG A 834 29.55 1.80 12.77
CA ARG A 834 28.54 2.66 13.39
C ARG A 834 27.17 2.60 12.70
N TYR A 835 27.13 2.18 11.43
CA TYR A 835 25.99 2.40 10.54
C TYR A 835 25.21 1.14 10.14
N GLY A 836 25.24 0.10 10.98
CA GLY A 836 24.44 -1.12 10.76
C GLY A 836 22.95 -0.85 10.98
N MET A 837 22.10 -1.30 10.04
CA MET A 837 20.65 -1.07 10.09
C MET A 837 20.01 -1.55 11.39
N ASP A 838 20.43 -2.68 11.96
CA ASP A 838 19.86 -3.20 13.22
C ASP A 838 20.02 -2.22 14.40
N ARG A 839 21.10 -1.44 14.43
CA ARG A 839 21.30 -0.40 15.45
C ARG A 839 20.33 0.77 15.27
N VAL A 840 20.05 1.13 14.02
CA VAL A 840 19.11 2.19 13.66
C VAL A 840 17.67 1.75 13.95
N VAL A 841 17.30 0.53 13.57
CA VAL A 841 16.02 -0.09 13.94
C VAL A 841 15.82 -0.07 15.45
N ALA A 842 16.84 -0.47 16.24
CA ALA A 842 16.76 -0.42 17.69
C ALA A 842 16.64 1.02 18.25
N ALA A 843 17.18 2.03 17.56
CA ALA A 843 17.02 3.42 17.95
C ALA A 843 15.59 3.93 17.69
N TYR A 844 15.02 3.58 16.54
CA TYR A 844 13.62 3.89 16.22
C TYR A 844 12.62 3.12 17.10
N ASP A 845 12.85 1.83 17.38
CA ASP A 845 12.04 1.03 18.31
C ASP A 845 11.92 1.70 19.68
N ARG A 846 13.05 2.16 20.27
CA ARG A 846 13.03 2.92 21.53
C ARG A 846 12.20 4.20 21.45
N VAL A 847 12.20 4.86 20.30
CA VAL A 847 11.44 6.08 20.08
C VAL A 847 9.95 5.78 19.91
N TYR A 848 9.59 4.79 19.10
CA TYR A 848 8.20 4.42 18.89
C TYR A 848 7.54 3.97 20.18
N ARG A 849 8.22 3.15 20.98
CA ARG A 849 7.71 2.69 22.28
C ARG A 849 7.35 3.83 23.24
N ARG A 850 8.00 5.00 23.17
CA ARG A 850 7.60 6.17 23.97
C ARG A 850 6.17 6.63 23.69
N PHE A 851 5.68 6.39 22.47
CA PHE A 851 4.36 6.82 22.03
C PHE A 851 3.36 5.67 21.92
N LEU A 852 3.85 4.44 21.74
CA LEU A 852 3.05 3.21 21.62
C LEU A 852 2.81 2.53 22.97
N ASP A 853 3.84 2.45 23.82
CA ASP A 853 3.78 1.79 25.13
C ASP A 853 3.42 2.83 26.20
N VAL A 854 2.15 3.22 26.26
CA VAL A 854 1.64 3.84 27.49
C VAL A 854 1.40 2.71 28.49
N GLU A 855 2.37 2.46 29.37
CA GLU A 855 2.13 1.65 30.57
C GLU A 855 0.88 2.18 31.30
N ALA A 856 -0.01 1.23 31.61
CA ALA A 856 -1.31 1.40 32.24
C ALA A 856 -1.28 2.13 33.60
#